data_AF-A0AAW2ZN11-F1
#
_entry.id   AF-A0AAW2ZN11-F1
#
_cell.length_a   1.000
_cell.length_b   1.000
_cell.length_c   1.000
_cell.angle_alpha   90.00
_cell.angle_beta   90.00
_cell.angle_gamma   90.00
#
_symmetry.space_group_name_H-M   'P 1'
#
loop_
_entity.id
_entity.type
_entity.pdbx_description
1 polymer ?
#
loop_
_entity_poly.entity_id
_entity_poly.type
_entity_poly.pdbx_seq_one_letter_code
_entity_poly.pdbx_strand_id
1 'polypeptide(L)'
;MKVYIHNADGYFESVLCKRLNEEHEIYGTYHGQDESRQLLKNVVSTDLPSVKQALIACDVIVYRLTDSIEDAKFAVKVLEAANFLDEKTFILVSNIMSWTNTRKHYTDEGEEQEEEEEETKVEQKGFPKRKEYDAFTEDQSITRKPHPKYKQFLEIEKRVRKATSKTLKTYILFSGIMYGEGEDLLHAYFKLGWMGNSKSLPVFLDGGNYVPMIHVKDLSNIVAKIIDEPPATEEEGETAGAGQYIFGVDESQVTLKDIVVALSNEFLGTDKVHHLNQSECLLHENADQFMVDLKMQIGLTDNLTDLEWHSREGIVEKIKEVREEYEKVRNLSPLKLCVLGPPASGKTQLSSRLSKQYKINHIKVENVIKEFFADKARLTDELDNIEREKRERKEKLKLENEKKKEKQASETSAEDGQDEEDQEQDEEEGGAEEEEKEEEEEEEGDEESPSAIINKKLKFINRVEKMKDAQGRLNDKALTKIYKWKLNQNVCKNQGWILDGYPKTVAQAKLLMVKLDEEEEPEEEEEEAEPEQEEEKEAEPEEDNPDQKADPTFLPNFMLRFVVNNDVLEQRLMSNNKNNENSHDNEEGLKRRLALWEKNGEELVSWIETIPTEQGVQCISREVQESSVENTLKNVSDFIGEPHNYGPTKEELEFIKMEEERRKQEEEEELKSQESKRLQLEQLEREEREEITRLDGERLQEILRQEREMLEVKSAPLRNYLMEQVIPTLTKGLIEVCQLRPEDPVDYLAEWLFKNNPANSSNE
;
A
#
# COMPACT_ATOMS: atom_id res chain seq x y z
N MET A 1 -10.76 28.87 -37.17
CA MET A 1 -9.42 29.04 -37.78
C MET A 1 -8.74 27.69 -37.95
N LYS A 2 -7.67 27.59 -38.73
CA LYS A 2 -6.82 26.38 -38.76
C LYS A 2 -5.73 26.51 -37.71
N VAL A 3 -5.72 25.60 -36.74
CA VAL A 3 -4.74 25.59 -35.65
C VAL A 3 -3.82 24.40 -35.81
N TYR A 4 -2.52 24.65 -35.85
CA TYR A 4 -1.50 23.62 -35.79
C TYR A 4 -1.07 23.39 -34.34
N ILE A 5 -1.17 22.15 -33.85
CA ILE A 5 -0.69 21.74 -32.52
C ILE A 5 0.42 20.70 -32.70
N HIS A 6 1.61 21.03 -32.20
CA HIS A 6 2.71 20.07 -32.17
C HIS A 6 2.48 19.03 -31.08
N ASN A 7 2.67 17.75 -31.41
CA ASN A 7 2.55 16.62 -30.46
C ASN A 7 1.17 16.57 -29.78
N ALA A 8 0.11 16.45 -30.57
CA ALA A 8 -1.28 16.54 -30.13
C ALA A 8 -1.74 15.41 -29.18
N ASP A 9 -0.94 14.37 -28.98
CA ASP A 9 -1.11 13.33 -27.94
C ASP A 9 -0.28 13.56 -26.67
N GLY A 10 0.37 14.72 -26.54
CA GLY A 10 0.97 15.15 -25.29
C GLY A 10 -0.07 15.49 -24.23
N TYR A 11 0.37 15.51 -22.96
CA TYR A 11 -0.49 15.74 -21.80
C TYR A 11 -1.34 17.02 -21.91
N PHE A 12 -0.69 18.18 -22.04
CA PHE A 12 -1.36 19.46 -22.23
C PHE A 12 -2.09 19.52 -23.58
N GLU A 13 -1.45 19.02 -24.62
CA GLU A 13 -1.91 19.16 -25.99
C GLU A 13 -3.20 18.38 -26.25
N SER A 14 -3.39 17.23 -25.61
CA SER A 14 -4.63 16.44 -25.69
C SER A 14 -5.83 17.20 -25.11
N VAL A 15 -5.63 17.89 -23.99
CA VAL A 15 -6.66 18.72 -23.33
C VAL A 15 -6.95 19.95 -24.17
N LEU A 16 -5.92 20.61 -24.71
CA LEU A 16 -6.08 21.72 -25.64
C LEU A 16 -6.85 21.29 -26.91
N CYS A 17 -6.56 20.11 -27.46
CA CYS A 17 -7.30 19.58 -28.60
C CYS A 17 -8.78 19.39 -28.28
N LYS A 18 -9.12 18.85 -27.10
CA LYS A 18 -10.52 18.71 -26.65
C LYS A 18 -11.20 20.07 -26.58
N ARG A 19 -10.53 21.08 -26.01
CA ARG A 19 -11.07 22.44 -25.87
C ARG A 19 -11.30 23.16 -27.20
N LEU A 20 -10.43 22.98 -28.20
CA LEU A 20 -10.51 23.70 -29.47
C LEU A 20 -11.35 22.99 -30.56
N ASN A 21 -11.66 21.69 -30.39
CA ASN A 21 -12.27 20.86 -31.44
C ASN A 21 -13.67 21.35 -31.87
N GLU A 22 -14.38 22.06 -31.01
CA GLU A 22 -15.72 22.58 -31.32
C GLU A 22 -15.69 23.83 -32.22
N GLU A 23 -14.62 24.62 -32.13
CA GLU A 23 -14.55 25.97 -32.71
C GLU A 23 -13.53 26.09 -33.84
N HIS A 24 -12.56 25.17 -33.92
CA HIS A 24 -11.42 25.26 -34.83
C HIS A 24 -11.08 23.96 -35.56
N GLU A 25 -10.41 24.10 -36.70
CA GLU A 25 -9.89 22.96 -37.45
C GLU A 25 -8.47 22.64 -36.98
N ILE A 26 -8.31 21.51 -36.28
CA ILE A 26 -7.03 21.13 -35.68
C ILE A 26 -6.20 20.27 -36.64
N TYR A 27 -4.97 20.71 -36.86
CA TYR A 27 -3.90 20.00 -37.58
C TYR A 27 -2.81 19.70 -36.57
N GLY A 28 -2.24 18.50 -36.58
CA GLY A 28 -1.17 18.22 -35.61
C GLY A 28 -0.41 16.95 -35.89
N THR A 29 0.80 16.87 -35.33
CA THR A 29 1.56 15.62 -35.28
C THR A 29 1.04 14.75 -34.14
N TYR A 30 1.04 13.43 -34.33
CA TYR A 30 0.46 12.47 -33.40
C TYR A 30 1.29 11.18 -33.38
N HIS A 31 1.65 10.68 -32.19
CA HIS A 31 2.56 9.55 -32.00
C HIS A 31 1.88 8.23 -31.63
N GLY A 32 0.58 8.21 -31.31
CA GLY A 32 -0.20 6.97 -31.22
C GLY A 32 -0.69 6.56 -29.84
N GLN A 33 -0.66 7.43 -28.84
CA GLN A 33 -0.89 7.01 -27.44
C GLN A 33 -2.31 7.28 -26.90
N ASP A 34 -3.07 8.18 -27.52
CA ASP A 34 -4.32 8.70 -26.92
C ASP A 34 -5.49 8.85 -27.93
N GLU A 35 -6.72 8.98 -27.44
CA GLU A 35 -7.95 9.19 -28.24
C GLU A 35 -7.96 10.52 -28.99
N SER A 36 -7.03 11.44 -28.68
CA SER A 36 -6.89 12.75 -29.33
C SER A 36 -6.77 12.68 -30.85
N ARG A 37 -6.38 11.52 -31.41
CA ARG A 37 -6.43 11.26 -32.86
C ARG A 37 -7.76 11.61 -33.51
N GLN A 38 -8.87 11.35 -32.81
CA GLN A 38 -10.23 11.57 -33.33
C GLN A 38 -10.59 13.06 -33.39
N LEU A 39 -9.91 13.89 -32.60
CA LEU A 39 -10.09 15.34 -32.53
C LEU A 39 -9.31 16.07 -33.64
N LEU A 40 -8.36 15.38 -34.28
CA LEU A 40 -7.55 15.96 -35.35
C LEU A 40 -8.25 15.81 -36.70
N LYS A 41 -8.62 16.95 -37.30
CA LYS A 41 -9.11 17.00 -38.68
C LYS A 41 -8.07 16.45 -39.65
N ASN A 42 -6.79 16.74 -39.40
CA ASN A 42 -5.71 16.21 -40.21
C ASN A 42 -4.48 15.86 -39.36
N VAL A 43 -4.00 14.62 -39.49
CA VAL A 43 -2.75 14.20 -38.87
C VAL A 43 -1.61 14.47 -39.81
N VAL A 44 -0.69 15.31 -39.34
CA VAL A 44 0.52 15.70 -40.03
C VAL A 44 1.60 14.67 -39.70
N SER A 45 2.26 14.16 -40.73
CA SER A 45 3.41 13.28 -40.52
C SER A 45 4.56 14.07 -39.89
N THR A 46 5.36 13.40 -39.05
CA THR A 46 6.45 14.01 -38.28
C THR A 46 7.68 14.38 -39.14
N ASP A 47 7.63 14.14 -40.45
CA ASP A 47 8.69 14.57 -41.36
C ASP A 47 8.71 16.09 -41.57
N LEU A 48 9.92 16.66 -41.65
CA LEU A 48 10.13 18.11 -41.79
C LEU A 48 9.36 18.73 -42.98
N PRO A 49 9.29 18.10 -44.17
CA PRO A 49 8.46 18.62 -45.28
C PRO A 49 6.97 18.73 -44.94
N SER A 50 6.38 17.69 -44.35
CA SER A 50 4.96 17.68 -43.96
C SER A 50 4.67 18.73 -42.90
N VAL A 51 5.51 18.81 -41.86
CA VAL A 51 5.41 19.83 -40.81
C VAL A 51 5.51 21.24 -41.42
N LYS A 52 6.49 21.48 -42.31
CA LYS A 52 6.62 22.78 -42.99
C LYS A 52 5.36 23.17 -43.76
N GLN A 53 4.76 22.23 -44.49
CA GLN A 53 3.53 22.50 -45.23
C GLN A 53 2.37 22.87 -44.29
N ALA A 54 2.24 22.15 -43.17
CA ALA A 54 1.22 22.41 -42.17
C ALA A 54 1.40 23.79 -41.49
N LEU A 55 2.64 24.14 -41.12
CA LEU A 55 2.97 25.43 -40.50
C LEU A 55 2.60 26.63 -41.39
N ILE A 56 2.79 26.50 -42.71
CA ILE A 56 2.43 27.57 -43.66
C ILE A 56 0.90 27.63 -43.85
N ALA A 57 0.23 26.48 -43.84
CA ALA A 57 -1.20 26.37 -44.12
C ALA A 57 -2.11 26.76 -42.94
N CYS A 58 -1.63 26.69 -41.70
CA CYS A 58 -2.42 27.00 -40.49
C CYS A 58 -2.29 28.47 -40.07
N ASP A 59 -3.36 29.03 -39.53
CA ASP A 59 -3.44 30.44 -39.11
C ASP A 59 -2.75 30.64 -37.76
N VAL A 60 -2.91 29.67 -36.85
CA VAL A 60 -2.30 29.67 -35.53
C VAL A 60 -1.46 28.41 -35.34
N ILE A 61 -0.32 28.56 -34.68
CA ILE A 61 0.66 27.52 -34.45
C ILE A 61 1.00 27.48 -32.96
N VAL A 62 0.79 26.34 -32.31
CA VAL A 62 1.07 26.11 -30.89
C VAL A 62 2.17 25.06 -30.74
N TYR A 63 3.23 25.42 -30.02
CA TYR A 63 4.35 24.53 -29.67
C TYR A 63 4.61 24.60 -28.17
N ARG A 64 4.76 23.45 -27.52
CA ARG A 64 5.28 23.36 -26.16
C ARG A 64 6.74 22.95 -26.16
N LEU A 65 7.54 23.56 -25.29
CA LEU A 65 8.89 23.11 -25.00
C LEU A 65 8.86 21.96 -24.00
N THR A 66 9.38 20.81 -24.42
CA THR A 66 9.73 19.68 -23.57
C THR A 66 11.26 19.63 -23.49
N ASP A 67 11.92 18.47 -23.56
CA ASP A 67 13.39 18.39 -23.38
C ASP A 67 14.21 18.97 -24.54
N SER A 68 13.62 19.04 -25.74
CA SER A 68 14.30 19.48 -26.96
C SER A 68 13.67 20.76 -27.50
N ILE A 69 14.52 21.69 -27.95
CA ILE A 69 14.07 22.92 -28.60
C ILE A 69 14.20 22.88 -30.12
N GLU A 70 14.63 21.75 -30.70
CA GLU A 70 14.91 21.65 -32.14
C GLU A 70 13.65 21.80 -33.00
N ASP A 71 12.53 21.26 -32.57
CA ASP A 71 11.27 21.35 -33.31
C ASP A 71 10.73 22.79 -33.30
N ALA A 72 10.75 23.46 -32.14
CA ALA A 72 10.41 24.87 -32.03
C ALA A 72 11.38 25.77 -32.83
N LYS A 73 12.70 25.50 -32.78
CA LYS A 73 13.70 26.19 -33.61
C LYS A 73 13.41 26.04 -35.10
N PHE A 74 13.05 24.84 -35.55
CA PHE A 74 12.70 24.59 -36.94
C PHE A 74 11.44 25.36 -37.34
N ALA A 75 10.38 25.29 -36.53
CA ALA A 75 9.12 25.97 -36.78
C ALA A 75 9.32 27.49 -36.91
N VAL A 76 10.04 28.12 -35.97
CA VAL A 76 10.32 29.56 -35.99
C VAL A 76 11.12 29.95 -37.25
N LYS A 77 12.14 29.18 -37.62
CA LYS A 77 12.92 29.44 -38.86
C LYS A 77 12.06 29.34 -40.11
N VAL A 78 11.14 28.39 -40.16
CA VAL A 78 10.19 28.23 -41.29
C VAL A 78 9.27 29.44 -41.37
N LEU A 79 8.73 29.88 -40.24
CA LEU A 79 7.79 30.99 -40.18
C LEU A 79 8.47 32.34 -40.48
N GLU A 80 9.69 32.58 -39.98
CA GLU A 80 10.48 33.78 -40.29
C GLU A 80 10.84 33.90 -41.77
N ALA A 81 11.07 32.76 -42.44
CA ALA A 81 11.45 32.72 -43.85
C ALA A 81 10.25 32.76 -44.81
N ALA A 82 9.03 32.56 -44.30
CA ALA A 82 7.82 32.53 -45.10
C ALA A 82 7.21 33.94 -45.23
N ASN A 83 6.72 34.27 -46.43
CA ASN A 83 5.96 35.48 -46.65
C ASN A 83 4.47 35.14 -46.60
N PHE A 84 3.76 35.70 -45.63
CA PHE A 84 2.33 35.49 -45.44
C PHE A 84 1.53 36.63 -46.07
N LEU A 85 0.37 36.29 -46.64
CA LEU A 85 -0.62 37.28 -47.10
C LEU A 85 -1.52 37.73 -45.94
N ASP A 86 -1.86 36.77 -45.08
CA ASP A 86 -2.70 36.95 -43.91
C ASP A 86 -1.86 36.90 -42.63
N GLU A 87 -2.37 37.50 -41.55
CA GLU A 87 -1.71 37.49 -40.24
C GLU A 87 -1.73 36.09 -39.63
N LYS A 88 -0.62 35.70 -39.01
CA LYS A 88 -0.46 34.42 -38.31
C LYS A 88 -0.04 34.61 -36.87
N THR A 89 -0.44 33.66 -36.02
CA THR A 89 -0.07 33.66 -34.61
C THR A 89 0.77 32.44 -34.27
N PHE A 90 1.91 32.66 -33.59
CA PHE A 90 2.75 31.60 -33.06
C PHE A 90 2.81 31.67 -31.54
N ILE A 91 2.31 30.64 -30.87
CA ILE A 91 2.28 30.54 -29.40
C ILE A 91 3.30 29.50 -28.98
N LEU A 92 4.27 29.92 -28.17
CA LEU A 92 5.26 29.05 -27.55
C LEU A 92 4.92 28.87 -26.07
N VAL A 93 4.57 27.66 -25.67
CA VAL A 93 4.44 27.27 -24.26
C VAL A 93 5.82 26.86 -23.75
N SER A 94 6.49 27.76 -23.05
CA SER A 94 7.73 27.50 -22.31
C SER A 94 7.41 27.15 -20.84
N ASN A 95 8.44 26.89 -20.04
CA ASN A 95 8.32 26.63 -18.62
C ASN A 95 8.90 27.77 -17.78
N ILE A 96 8.51 27.84 -16.50
CA ILE A 96 9.05 28.79 -15.52
C ILE A 96 10.57 28.64 -15.27
N MET A 97 11.20 27.55 -15.71
CA MET A 97 12.62 27.28 -15.44
C MET A 97 13.56 28.28 -16.14
N SER A 98 13.06 29.10 -17.06
CA SER A 98 13.78 30.24 -17.63
C SER A 98 13.99 31.39 -16.64
N TRP A 99 13.37 31.34 -15.45
CA TRP A 99 13.37 32.40 -14.44
C TRP A 99 14.09 32.06 -13.14
N THR A 100 14.47 30.80 -12.89
CA THR A 100 14.89 30.33 -11.55
C THR A 100 16.03 31.09 -10.89
N ASN A 101 16.97 31.64 -11.68
CA ASN A 101 18.16 32.33 -11.16
C ASN A 101 18.02 33.86 -11.24
N THR A 102 16.80 34.33 -11.53
CA THR A 102 16.51 35.77 -11.57
C THR A 102 16.66 36.34 -10.17
N ARG A 103 17.21 37.56 -10.08
CA ARG A 103 17.44 38.19 -8.78
C ARG A 103 16.08 38.51 -8.16
N LYS A 104 15.85 38.03 -6.94
CA LYS A 104 14.68 38.34 -6.13
C LYS A 104 14.80 39.75 -5.55
N HIS A 105 13.67 40.43 -5.43
CA HIS A 105 13.54 41.70 -4.73
C HIS A 105 12.95 41.39 -3.35
N TYR A 106 13.76 41.50 -2.30
CA TYR A 106 13.33 41.20 -0.93
C TYR A 106 12.53 42.37 -0.37
N THR A 107 11.52 42.08 0.45
CA THR A 107 10.73 43.11 1.13
C THR A 107 11.54 43.70 2.29
N ASP A 108 11.18 44.91 2.74
CA ASP A 108 11.85 45.56 3.88
C ASP A 108 11.83 44.64 5.12
N GLU A 109 10.69 43.98 5.41
CA GLU A 109 10.55 42.98 6.47
C GLU A 109 11.48 41.76 6.28
N GLY A 110 11.73 41.34 5.02
CA GLY A 110 12.64 40.25 4.71
C GLY A 110 14.12 40.62 4.83
N GLU A 111 14.47 41.90 4.71
CA GLU A 111 15.80 42.43 4.98
C GLU A 111 16.05 42.58 6.48
N GLU A 112 15.07 43.06 7.25
CA GLU A 112 15.15 43.17 8.73
C GLU A 112 15.34 41.80 9.41
N GLN A 113 14.67 40.75 8.94
CA GLN A 113 14.83 39.38 9.44
C GLN A 113 16.26 38.83 9.30
N GLU A 114 17.02 39.25 8.27
CA GLU A 114 18.40 38.82 8.08
C GLU A 114 19.34 39.47 9.09
N GLU A 115 19.14 40.76 9.38
CA GLU A 115 19.96 41.48 10.35
C GLU A 115 19.80 40.87 11.75
N GLU A 116 18.57 40.50 12.13
CA GLU A 116 18.30 39.81 13.41
C GLU A 116 18.91 38.39 13.47
N GLU A 117 18.85 37.60 12.40
CA GLU A 117 19.45 36.25 12.34
C GLU A 117 20.99 36.28 12.30
N GLU A 118 21.62 37.27 11.65
CA GLU A 118 23.08 37.42 11.65
C GLU A 118 23.64 37.89 13.01
N GLU A 119 22.87 38.71 13.74
CA GLU A 119 23.21 39.16 15.10
C GLU A 119 23.02 38.04 16.13
N THR A 120 21.97 37.22 15.98
CA THR A 120 21.70 36.06 16.81
C THR A 120 22.37 34.80 16.25
N LYS A 121 23.70 34.69 16.35
CA LYS A 121 24.48 33.47 15.99
C LYS A 121 24.16 32.25 16.87
N VAL A 122 22.92 31.81 16.90
CA VAL A 122 22.49 30.55 17.49
C VAL A 122 22.56 29.52 16.38
N GLU A 123 23.32 28.45 16.60
CA GLU A 123 23.29 27.25 15.74
C GLU A 123 21.89 26.63 15.83
N GLN A 124 20.91 27.20 15.13
CA GLN A 124 19.60 26.58 15.01
C GLN A 124 19.75 25.30 14.21
N LYS A 125 19.48 24.16 14.84
CA LYS A 125 19.30 22.89 14.16
C LYS A 125 17.97 22.95 13.38
N GLY A 126 18.01 23.55 12.20
CA GLY A 126 16.85 23.73 11.33
C GLY A 126 17.27 24.15 9.92
N PHE A 127 16.32 24.16 8.99
CA PHE A 127 16.53 24.80 7.70
C PHE A 127 16.48 26.32 7.88
N PRO A 128 17.33 27.10 7.17
CA PRO A 128 17.32 28.55 7.27
C PRO A 128 15.94 29.10 6.85
N LYS A 129 15.42 30.09 7.59
CA LYS A 129 14.19 30.77 7.18
C LYS A 129 14.43 31.46 5.84
N ARG A 130 13.42 31.38 4.97
CA ARG A 130 13.49 31.97 3.63
C ARG A 130 13.04 33.42 3.73
N LYS A 131 13.88 34.34 3.27
CA LYS A 131 13.55 35.75 3.17
C LYS A 131 12.34 35.95 2.27
N GLU A 132 11.45 36.84 2.71
CA GLU A 132 10.29 37.23 1.92
C GLU A 132 10.70 38.12 0.74
N TYR A 133 10.12 37.86 -0.42
CA TYR A 133 10.40 38.58 -1.65
C TYR A 133 9.13 38.78 -2.48
N ASP A 134 9.13 39.84 -3.27
CA ASP A 134 8.03 40.21 -4.15
C ASP A 134 7.84 39.19 -5.27
N ALA A 135 6.58 38.96 -5.65
CA ALA A 135 6.26 38.09 -6.78
C ALA A 135 6.77 38.66 -8.11
N PHE A 136 7.25 37.78 -8.99
CA PHE A 136 7.66 38.16 -10.33
C PHE A 136 6.45 38.48 -11.20
N THR A 137 6.60 39.52 -12.03
CA THR A 137 5.63 39.99 -13.04
C THR A 137 6.25 39.97 -14.44
N GLU A 138 5.45 39.94 -15.51
CA GLU A 138 5.92 39.71 -16.88
C GLU A 138 6.83 40.84 -17.44
N ASP A 139 6.72 42.05 -16.91
CA ASP A 139 7.58 43.20 -17.22
C ASP A 139 9.06 42.94 -16.83
N GLN A 140 9.30 42.13 -15.82
CA GLN A 140 10.65 41.74 -15.36
C GLN A 140 11.33 40.71 -16.28
N SER A 141 10.67 40.29 -17.36
CA SER A 141 11.16 39.30 -18.32
C SER A 141 12.49 39.64 -18.99
N ILE A 142 12.91 40.92 -18.97
CA ILE A 142 14.18 41.38 -19.55
C ILE A 142 15.38 40.99 -18.66
N THR A 143 15.21 40.99 -17.34
CA THR A 143 16.28 40.70 -16.37
C THR A 143 16.36 39.22 -16.00
N ARG A 144 15.46 38.39 -16.56
CA ARG A 144 15.36 36.96 -16.23
C ARG A 144 16.64 36.18 -16.48
N LYS A 145 16.93 35.24 -15.57
CA LYS A 145 18.07 34.32 -15.65
C LYS A 145 17.59 32.87 -15.48
N PRO A 146 17.98 31.95 -16.38
CA PRO A 146 17.47 30.60 -16.39
C PRO A 146 18.29 29.68 -15.48
N HIS A 147 17.69 28.55 -15.12
CA HIS A 147 18.42 27.42 -14.55
C HIS A 147 19.49 26.93 -15.55
N PRO A 148 20.66 26.43 -15.12
CA PRO A 148 21.74 26.03 -16.03
C PRO A 148 21.34 25.00 -17.09
N LYS A 149 20.42 24.09 -16.78
CA LYS A 149 19.87 23.10 -17.73
C LYS A 149 19.01 23.75 -18.83
N TYR A 150 18.35 24.87 -18.54
CA TYR A 150 17.34 25.51 -19.42
C TYR A 150 17.87 26.77 -20.12
N LYS A 151 19.20 26.95 -20.20
CA LYS A 151 19.80 28.07 -20.97
C LYS A 151 19.32 28.11 -22.41
N GLN A 152 19.16 26.93 -23.02
CA GLN A 152 18.69 26.79 -24.40
C GLN A 152 17.23 27.26 -24.56
N PHE A 153 16.38 27.12 -23.54
CA PHE A 153 14.99 27.59 -23.57
C PHE A 153 14.95 29.12 -23.67
N LEU A 154 15.75 29.81 -22.84
CA LEU A 154 15.88 31.26 -22.91
C LEU A 154 16.35 31.75 -24.29
N GLU A 155 17.23 31.00 -24.96
CA GLU A 155 17.71 31.34 -26.30
C GLU A 155 16.59 31.26 -27.35
N ILE A 156 15.79 30.18 -27.35
CA ILE A 156 14.67 30.03 -28.29
C ILE A 156 13.55 31.02 -27.99
N GLU A 157 13.20 31.26 -26.73
CA GLU A 157 12.22 32.28 -26.33
C GLU A 157 12.61 33.66 -26.85
N LYS A 158 13.88 34.08 -26.66
CA LYS A 158 14.39 35.35 -27.19
C LYS A 158 14.33 35.40 -28.71
N ARG A 159 14.54 34.27 -29.39
CA ARG A 159 14.41 34.18 -30.86
C ARG A 159 12.95 34.35 -31.28
N VAL A 160 12.03 33.65 -30.62
CA VAL A 160 10.59 33.72 -30.90
C VAL A 160 10.08 35.14 -30.72
N ARG A 161 10.42 35.80 -29.61
CA ARG A 161 10.07 37.21 -29.37
C ARG A 161 10.49 38.11 -30.54
N LYS A 162 11.73 37.93 -31.02
CA LYS A 162 12.30 38.72 -32.13
C LYS A 162 11.72 38.39 -33.50
N ALA A 163 11.09 37.23 -33.65
CA ALA A 163 10.47 36.80 -34.90
C ALA A 163 9.13 37.52 -35.17
N THR A 164 8.57 38.24 -34.19
CA THR A 164 7.36 39.05 -34.41
C THR A 164 7.58 40.08 -35.52
N SER A 165 6.61 40.17 -36.41
CA SER A 165 6.56 41.09 -37.54
C SER A 165 5.14 41.56 -37.79
N LYS A 166 4.92 42.34 -38.86
CA LYS A 166 3.58 42.83 -39.23
C LYS A 166 2.59 41.71 -39.58
N THR A 167 3.09 40.57 -40.03
CA THR A 167 2.27 39.43 -40.49
C THR A 167 2.40 38.20 -39.59
N LEU A 168 3.30 38.24 -38.60
CA LEU A 168 3.51 37.13 -37.66
C LEU A 168 3.54 37.70 -36.24
N LYS A 169 2.53 37.39 -35.44
CA LYS A 169 2.49 37.69 -34.02
C LYS A 169 3.02 36.50 -33.24
N THR A 170 3.89 36.75 -32.27
CA THR A 170 4.45 35.68 -31.42
C THR A 170 4.17 35.95 -29.96
N TYR A 171 3.69 34.92 -29.25
CA TYR A 171 3.44 34.93 -27.82
C TYR A 171 4.23 33.81 -27.14
N ILE A 172 4.71 34.08 -25.93
CA ILE A 172 5.49 33.15 -25.13
C ILE A 172 4.80 33.04 -23.78
N LEU A 173 4.24 31.87 -23.52
CA LEU A 173 3.52 31.52 -22.30
C LEU A 173 4.47 30.75 -21.38
N PHE A 174 4.68 31.19 -20.15
CA PHE A 174 5.46 30.44 -19.16
C PHE A 174 4.51 29.67 -18.26
N SER A 175 4.44 28.36 -18.46
CA SER A 175 3.60 27.49 -17.64
C SER A 175 4.28 27.15 -16.32
N GLY A 176 3.53 27.22 -15.22
CA GLY A 176 3.85 26.53 -13.98
C GLY A 176 3.86 25.01 -14.16
N ILE A 177 4.11 24.27 -13.09
CA ILE A 177 3.94 22.82 -13.08
C ILE A 177 2.45 22.51 -13.25
N MET A 178 2.13 21.72 -14.26
CA MET A 178 0.75 21.41 -14.63
C MET A 178 0.17 20.30 -13.77
N TYR A 179 -1.08 20.46 -13.33
CA TYR A 179 -1.88 19.43 -12.63
C TYR A 179 -3.28 19.26 -13.25
N GLY A 180 -4.02 18.22 -12.83
CA GLY A 180 -5.36 17.89 -13.33
C GLY A 180 -5.39 16.89 -14.48
N GLU A 181 -6.52 16.25 -14.76
CA GLU A 181 -6.67 15.28 -15.87
C GLU A 181 -5.60 14.14 -15.90
N GLY A 182 -5.21 13.61 -14.74
CA GLY A 182 -4.40 12.38 -14.64
C GLY A 182 -2.90 12.54 -14.34
N GLU A 183 -2.45 13.77 -14.11
CA GLU A 183 -1.11 14.20 -13.68
C GLU A 183 0.06 13.81 -14.60
N ASP A 184 0.90 14.81 -14.89
CA ASP A 184 2.19 14.64 -15.58
C ASP A 184 3.32 14.46 -14.55
N LEU A 185 4.00 15.54 -14.15
CA LEU A 185 5.11 15.50 -13.19
C LEU A 185 4.68 15.02 -11.79
N LEU A 186 3.46 15.35 -11.35
CA LEU A 186 2.93 14.96 -10.05
C LEU A 186 2.48 13.50 -9.98
N HIS A 187 2.45 12.77 -11.11
CA HIS A 187 1.98 11.39 -11.14
C HIS A 187 2.67 10.49 -10.11
N ALA A 188 3.98 10.69 -9.89
CA ALA A 188 4.74 9.92 -8.92
C ALA A 188 4.19 10.10 -7.49
N TYR A 189 3.82 11.31 -7.11
CA TYR A 189 3.24 11.61 -5.80
C TYR A 189 1.86 10.99 -5.62
N PHE A 190 0.96 11.19 -6.59
CA PHE A 190 -0.38 10.60 -6.57
C PHE A 190 -0.32 9.08 -6.51
N LYS A 191 0.58 8.46 -7.28
CA LYS A 191 0.77 7.02 -7.27
C LYS A 191 1.29 6.51 -5.92
N LEU A 192 2.27 7.19 -5.32
CA LEU A 192 2.78 6.83 -3.99
C LEU A 192 1.69 6.94 -2.92
N GLY A 193 0.91 8.04 -2.95
CA GLY A 193 -0.23 8.24 -2.06
C GLY A 193 -1.30 7.15 -2.23
N TRP A 194 -1.68 6.85 -3.47
CA TRP A 194 -2.67 5.83 -3.79
C TRP A 194 -2.26 4.43 -3.33
N MET A 195 -0.99 4.05 -3.54
CA MET A 195 -0.48 2.75 -3.12
C MET A 195 -0.42 2.62 -1.60
N GLY A 196 -0.26 3.72 -0.85
CA GLY A 196 -0.33 3.69 0.62
C GLY A 196 0.75 2.85 1.31
N ASN A 197 1.82 2.49 0.59
CA ASN A 197 2.92 1.68 1.13
C ASN A 197 3.77 2.45 2.16
N SER A 198 3.82 3.78 2.00
CA SER A 198 4.53 4.70 2.88
C SER A 198 3.52 5.51 3.70
N LYS A 199 3.84 5.77 4.97
CA LYS A 199 3.03 6.61 5.86
C LYS A 199 3.24 8.11 5.67
N SER A 200 4.10 8.49 4.73
CA SER A 200 4.44 9.87 4.42
C SER A 200 4.93 9.98 2.98
N LEU A 201 4.80 11.18 2.41
CA LEU A 201 5.27 11.51 1.07
C LEU A 201 6.60 12.28 1.12
N PRO A 202 7.48 12.11 0.10
CA PRO A 202 8.80 12.74 0.10
C PRO A 202 8.76 14.23 -0.26
N VAL A 203 9.34 15.08 0.57
CA VAL A 203 9.51 16.52 0.33
C VAL A 203 10.98 16.81 0.09
N PHE A 204 11.31 17.56 -0.97
CA PHE A 204 12.70 17.95 -1.25
C PHE A 204 13.17 18.99 -0.24
N LEU A 205 14.25 18.70 0.49
CA LEU A 205 14.78 19.57 1.54
C LEU A 205 13.69 19.94 2.57
N ASP A 206 13.52 21.22 2.88
CA ASP A 206 12.47 21.76 3.76
C ASP A 206 11.09 21.84 3.08
N GLY A 207 11.07 21.92 1.75
CA GLY A 207 9.86 22.14 0.96
C GLY A 207 9.28 23.55 1.05
N GLY A 208 9.94 24.50 1.71
CA GLY A 208 9.48 25.88 1.84
C GLY A 208 9.63 26.71 0.54
N ASN A 209 10.01 26.07 -0.56
CA ASN A 209 10.13 26.74 -1.85
C ASN A 209 8.75 26.93 -2.50
N TYR A 210 8.52 28.10 -3.08
CA TYR A 210 7.32 28.40 -3.84
C TYR A 210 7.38 27.75 -5.21
N VAL A 211 6.39 26.91 -5.52
CA VAL A 211 6.30 26.18 -6.78
C VAL A 211 5.11 26.73 -7.56
N PRO A 212 5.32 27.49 -8.65
CA PRO A 212 4.21 27.94 -9.48
C PRO A 212 3.49 26.75 -10.12
N MET A 213 2.18 26.67 -9.93
CA MET A 213 1.32 25.60 -10.43
C MET A 213 0.30 26.16 -11.42
N ILE A 214 -0.29 25.29 -12.26
CA ILE A 214 -1.47 25.63 -13.06
C ILE A 214 -2.27 24.37 -13.43
N HIS A 215 -3.59 24.44 -13.39
CA HIS A 215 -4.41 23.34 -13.90
C HIS A 215 -4.33 23.25 -15.43
N VAL A 216 -4.23 22.06 -15.99
CA VAL A 216 -4.04 21.86 -17.44
C VAL A 216 -5.22 22.41 -18.28
N LYS A 217 -6.44 22.38 -17.74
CA LYS A 217 -7.62 23.05 -18.33
C LYS A 217 -7.48 24.57 -18.35
N ASP A 218 -6.97 25.17 -17.28
CA ASP A 218 -6.78 26.62 -17.21
C ASP A 218 -5.71 27.08 -18.20
N LEU A 219 -4.60 26.36 -18.28
CA LEU A 219 -3.59 26.61 -19.31
C LEU A 219 -4.18 26.49 -20.73
N SER A 220 -5.07 25.52 -20.94
CA SER A 220 -5.76 25.33 -22.23
C SER A 220 -6.72 26.47 -22.55
N ASN A 221 -7.43 26.98 -21.53
CA ASN A 221 -8.34 28.12 -21.66
C ASN A 221 -7.57 29.42 -21.94
N ILE A 222 -6.42 29.63 -21.30
CA ILE A 222 -5.53 30.77 -21.58
C ILE A 222 -5.06 30.71 -23.04
N VAL A 223 -4.58 29.55 -23.50
CA VAL A 223 -4.14 29.40 -24.90
C VAL A 223 -5.32 29.62 -25.86
N ALA A 224 -6.48 29.01 -25.61
CA ALA A 224 -7.68 29.22 -26.44
C ALA A 224 -8.05 30.70 -26.53
N LYS A 225 -8.02 31.42 -25.39
CA LYS A 225 -8.31 32.86 -25.36
C LYS A 225 -7.29 33.68 -26.17
N ILE A 226 -6.01 33.33 -26.13
CA ILE A 226 -4.97 33.97 -26.97
C ILE A 226 -5.20 33.67 -28.47
N ILE A 227 -5.74 32.49 -28.81
CA ILE A 227 -6.08 32.13 -30.19
C ILE A 227 -7.24 33.00 -30.71
N ASP A 228 -8.28 33.19 -29.90
CA ASP A 228 -9.48 33.94 -30.28
C ASP A 228 -9.29 35.46 -30.21
N GLU A 229 -8.64 35.93 -29.14
CA GLU A 229 -8.44 37.34 -28.82
C GLU A 229 -6.96 37.60 -28.49
N PRO A 230 -6.08 37.66 -29.51
CA PRO A 230 -4.65 37.85 -29.29
C PRO A 230 -4.36 39.19 -28.60
N PRO A 231 -3.57 39.21 -27.51
CA PRO A 231 -3.25 40.44 -26.78
C PRO A 231 -2.58 41.50 -27.66
N ALA A 232 -2.94 42.77 -27.45
CA ALA A 232 -2.35 43.87 -28.20
C ALA A 232 -0.85 43.99 -27.94
N THR A 233 -0.03 43.86 -28.98
CA THR A 233 1.40 44.14 -28.90
C THR A 233 1.60 45.65 -29.12
N GLU A 234 1.69 46.46 -28.05
CA GLU A 234 1.96 47.89 -28.18
C GLU A 234 3.28 48.15 -28.92
N GLU A 235 3.24 48.98 -29.97
CA GLU A 235 4.36 49.15 -30.91
C GLU A 235 5.37 50.25 -30.52
N GLU A 236 5.13 51.09 -29.50
CA GLU A 236 6.01 52.22 -29.16
C GLU A 236 6.13 52.50 -27.65
N GLY A 237 7.37 52.47 -27.12
CA GLY A 237 7.70 52.83 -25.72
C GLY A 237 8.86 52.01 -25.13
N GLU A 238 9.37 52.38 -23.94
CA GLU A 238 10.38 51.61 -23.20
C GLU A 238 9.85 50.25 -22.70
N THR A 239 8.52 50.06 -22.71
CA THR A 239 7.78 48.82 -22.40
C THR A 239 7.46 47.95 -23.64
N ALA A 240 8.02 48.29 -24.82
CA ALA A 240 7.78 47.57 -26.07
C ALA A 240 8.17 46.08 -25.98
N GLY A 241 7.17 45.22 -25.84
CA GLY A 241 7.30 43.76 -25.81
C GLY A 241 7.01 43.09 -24.46
N ALA A 242 6.46 43.80 -23.48
CA ALA A 242 5.86 43.16 -22.29
C ALA A 242 4.62 42.33 -22.67
N GLY A 243 3.76 42.83 -23.57
CA GLY A 243 2.53 42.14 -24.02
C GLY A 243 2.72 40.84 -24.83
N GLN A 244 3.95 40.34 -24.99
CA GLN A 244 4.24 39.06 -25.66
C GLN A 244 4.53 37.93 -24.67
N TYR A 245 4.89 38.28 -23.43
CA TYR A 245 5.20 37.34 -22.37
C TYR A 245 4.00 37.21 -21.46
N ILE A 246 3.57 35.99 -21.19
CA ILE A 246 2.35 35.72 -20.43
C ILE A 246 2.66 34.64 -19.39
N PHE A 247 2.20 34.81 -18.15
CA PHE A 247 2.29 33.76 -17.15
C PHE A 247 1.04 32.86 -17.16
N GLY A 248 1.28 31.55 -17.26
CA GLY A 248 0.28 30.51 -17.07
C GLY A 248 0.50 29.87 -15.70
N VAL A 249 0.10 30.58 -14.64
CA VAL A 249 0.13 30.14 -13.24
C VAL A 249 -1.23 30.40 -12.59
N ASP A 250 -1.55 29.67 -11.54
CA ASP A 250 -2.70 29.96 -10.66
C ASP A 250 -2.34 30.99 -9.58
N GLU A 251 -3.32 31.42 -8.77
CA GLU A 251 -3.13 32.46 -7.75
C GLU A 251 -2.70 31.92 -6.39
N SER A 252 -2.51 30.61 -6.27
CA SER A 252 -2.40 29.95 -4.97
C SER A 252 -1.09 30.21 -4.23
N GLN A 253 -0.02 30.54 -4.96
CA GLN A 253 1.33 30.80 -4.44
C GLN A 253 1.75 29.80 -3.33
N VAL A 254 1.53 28.51 -3.56
CA VAL A 254 1.78 27.45 -2.57
C VAL A 254 3.24 27.01 -2.52
N THR A 255 3.66 26.51 -1.35
CA THR A 255 4.98 25.86 -1.22
C THR A 255 4.91 24.39 -1.64
N LEU A 256 6.06 23.79 -1.95
CA LEU A 256 6.14 22.34 -2.20
C LEU A 256 5.61 21.55 -0.99
N LYS A 257 5.92 22.01 0.23
CA LYS A 257 5.47 21.36 1.46
C LYS A 257 3.93 21.34 1.54
N ASP A 258 3.28 22.46 1.25
CA ASP A 258 1.81 22.56 1.32
C ASP A 258 1.14 21.60 0.31
N ILE A 259 1.67 21.54 -0.92
CA ILE A 259 1.20 20.61 -1.95
C ILE A 259 1.32 19.16 -1.46
N VAL A 260 2.48 18.78 -0.92
CA VAL A 260 2.74 17.39 -0.50
C VAL A 260 1.95 17.03 0.76
N VAL A 261 1.75 17.96 1.68
CA VAL A 261 0.88 17.78 2.86
C VAL A 261 -0.58 17.61 2.43
N ALA A 262 -1.08 18.42 1.50
CA ALA A 262 -2.43 18.28 0.95
C ALA A 262 -2.63 16.90 0.30
N LEU A 263 -1.66 16.46 -0.50
CA LEU A 263 -1.66 15.12 -1.10
C LEU A 263 -1.60 14.01 -0.05
N SER A 264 -0.78 14.16 0.98
CA SER A 264 -0.64 13.18 2.05
C SER A 264 -1.94 13.08 2.87
N ASN A 265 -2.58 14.20 3.18
CA ASN A 265 -3.87 14.24 3.87
C ASN A 265 -4.95 13.54 3.05
N GLU A 266 -5.04 13.86 1.76
CA GLU A 266 -6.08 13.32 0.89
C GLU A 266 -5.90 11.81 0.59
N PHE A 267 -4.67 11.38 0.26
CA PHE A 267 -4.42 10.00 -0.14
C PHE A 267 -4.05 9.07 1.01
N LEU A 268 -3.32 9.54 2.03
CA LEU A 268 -2.83 8.70 3.15
C LEU A 268 -3.63 8.92 4.44
N GLY A 269 -4.31 10.05 4.58
CA GLY A 269 -5.03 10.42 5.80
C GLY A 269 -4.08 10.90 6.91
N THR A 270 -2.89 11.37 6.53
CA THR A 270 -1.85 11.86 7.43
C THR A 270 -1.22 13.13 6.90
N ASP A 271 -0.85 14.04 7.77
CA ASP A 271 -0.12 15.29 7.47
C ASP A 271 1.42 15.09 7.43
N LYS A 272 1.88 13.89 7.77
CA LYS A 272 3.30 13.56 7.90
C LYS A 272 3.99 13.53 6.53
N VAL A 273 5.11 14.23 6.44
CA VAL A 273 6.00 14.25 5.26
C VAL A 273 7.40 13.77 5.61
N HIS A 274 8.13 13.27 4.62
CA HIS A 274 9.51 12.81 4.77
C HIS A 274 10.46 13.74 4.01
N HIS A 275 11.27 14.51 4.73
CA HIS A 275 12.24 15.43 4.14
C HIS A 275 13.44 14.69 3.56
N LEU A 276 13.72 14.90 2.27
CA LEU A 276 14.86 14.35 1.56
C LEU A 276 16.08 15.27 1.70
N ASN A 277 17.24 14.68 1.96
CA ASN A 277 18.50 15.42 1.97
C ASN A 277 19.02 15.69 0.54
N GLN A 278 20.03 16.56 0.42
CA GLN A 278 20.59 16.93 -0.89
C GLN A 278 21.05 15.74 -1.75
N SER A 279 21.58 14.68 -1.15
CA SER A 279 22.06 13.51 -1.89
C SER A 279 20.90 12.66 -2.42
N GLU A 280 19.84 12.54 -1.63
CA GLU A 280 18.60 11.84 -2.02
C GLU A 280 17.84 12.59 -3.11
N CYS A 281 17.81 13.92 -3.04
CA CYS A 281 17.19 14.76 -4.06
C CYS A 281 17.76 14.49 -5.47
N LEU A 282 19.07 14.21 -5.57
CA LEU A 282 19.74 13.93 -6.85
C LEU A 282 19.32 12.61 -7.51
N LEU A 283 18.68 11.71 -6.76
CA LEU A 283 18.20 10.42 -7.27
C LEU A 283 16.84 10.55 -7.97
N HIS A 284 16.11 11.64 -7.71
CA HIS A 284 14.81 11.88 -8.31
C HIS A 284 14.92 12.55 -9.67
N GLU A 285 14.21 12.00 -10.65
CA GLU A 285 14.03 12.64 -11.94
C GLU A 285 13.25 13.96 -11.76
N ASN A 286 13.62 14.99 -12.54
CA ASN A 286 12.99 16.31 -12.50
C ASN A 286 13.02 17.04 -11.15
N ALA A 287 13.90 16.64 -10.22
CA ALA A 287 14.07 17.33 -8.93
C ALA A 287 14.32 18.85 -9.09
N ASP A 288 14.98 19.28 -10.17
CA ASP A 288 15.18 20.69 -10.47
C ASP A 288 13.87 21.48 -10.65
N GLN A 289 12.80 20.86 -11.15
CA GLN A 289 11.51 21.52 -11.31
C GLN A 289 10.78 21.65 -9.96
N PHE A 290 10.87 20.64 -9.09
CA PHE A 290 10.25 20.69 -7.76
C PHE A 290 11.02 21.53 -6.74
N MET A 291 12.31 21.79 -6.96
CA MET A 291 13.15 22.65 -6.11
C MET A 291 13.12 24.13 -6.54
N VAL A 292 12.28 24.48 -7.52
CA VAL A 292 12.11 25.87 -7.93
C VAL A 292 11.54 26.71 -6.79
N ASP A 293 12.04 27.92 -6.62
CA ASP A 293 11.55 28.87 -5.61
C ASP A 293 11.24 30.20 -6.28
N LEU A 294 10.01 30.31 -6.79
CA LEU A 294 9.51 31.46 -7.51
C LEU A 294 8.06 31.77 -7.10
N LYS A 295 7.83 32.94 -6.51
CA LYS A 295 6.51 33.57 -6.44
C LYS A 295 6.23 34.25 -7.78
N MET A 296 5.11 33.95 -8.43
CA MET A 296 4.70 34.59 -9.68
C MET A 296 3.30 35.16 -9.52
N GLN A 297 3.10 36.38 -9.98
CA GLN A 297 1.79 37.02 -10.01
C GLN A 297 1.32 37.12 -11.45
N ILE A 298 0.07 36.75 -11.67
CA ILE A 298 -0.59 36.88 -12.95
C ILE A 298 -0.73 38.37 -13.28
N GLY A 299 -0.15 38.82 -14.40
CA GLY A 299 -0.28 40.21 -14.85
C GLY A 299 -1.13 40.33 -16.11
N LEU A 300 -0.67 39.76 -17.23
CA LEU A 300 -1.34 39.91 -18.53
C LEU A 300 -2.58 39.02 -18.68
N THR A 301 -2.59 37.88 -17.99
CA THR A 301 -3.71 36.92 -18.06
C THR A 301 -4.97 37.45 -17.37
N ASP A 302 -4.84 38.28 -16.35
CA ASP A 302 -5.98 38.96 -15.70
C ASP A 302 -6.66 40.00 -16.61
N ASN A 303 -5.90 40.56 -17.56
CA ASN A 303 -6.45 41.48 -18.56
C ASN A 303 -7.21 40.75 -19.68
N LEU A 304 -7.17 39.41 -19.73
CA LEU A 304 -8.01 38.62 -20.62
C LEU A 304 -9.42 38.57 -20.05
N THR A 305 -10.30 39.46 -20.52
CA THR A 305 -11.69 39.52 -20.09
C THR A 305 -12.42 38.19 -20.36
N ASP A 306 -13.24 37.75 -19.39
CA ASP A 306 -14.09 36.55 -19.45
C ASP A 306 -13.34 35.22 -19.57
N LEU A 307 -12.16 35.07 -18.95
CA LEU A 307 -11.49 33.78 -18.84
C LEU A 307 -12.24 32.84 -17.86
N GLU A 308 -12.68 31.68 -18.34
CA GLU A 308 -13.27 30.64 -17.50
C GLU A 308 -12.18 29.85 -16.77
N TRP A 309 -12.08 30.07 -15.46
CA TRP A 309 -11.18 29.34 -14.59
C TRP A 309 -11.84 28.07 -14.03
N HIS A 310 -11.11 26.96 -14.11
CA HIS A 310 -11.41 25.67 -13.48
C HIS A 310 -10.79 25.58 -12.09
N SER A 311 -9.56 26.07 -11.87
CA SER A 311 -8.87 26.01 -10.58
C SER A 311 -8.00 27.24 -10.30
N ARG A 312 -8.61 28.43 -10.30
CA ARG A 312 -7.94 29.69 -9.96
C ARG A 312 -7.28 29.68 -8.57
N GLU A 313 -7.93 29.03 -7.62
CA GLU A 313 -7.52 28.90 -6.21
C GLU A 313 -6.35 27.91 -6.00
N GLY A 314 -6.01 27.10 -7.01
CA GLY A 314 -4.88 26.17 -6.98
C GLY A 314 -5.20 24.74 -6.55
N ILE A 315 -4.14 23.92 -6.57
CA ILE A 315 -4.22 22.47 -6.33
C ILE A 315 -4.60 22.10 -4.90
N VAL A 316 -4.19 22.91 -3.91
CA VAL A 316 -4.42 22.60 -2.48
C VAL A 316 -5.92 22.70 -2.16
N GLU A 317 -6.57 23.79 -2.57
CA GLU A 317 -8.02 23.99 -2.38
C GLU A 317 -8.84 23.00 -3.23
N LYS A 318 -8.39 22.70 -4.45
CA LYS A 318 -9.09 21.82 -5.40
C LYS A 318 -8.67 20.34 -5.35
N ILE A 319 -7.95 19.91 -4.31
CA ILE A 319 -7.32 18.58 -4.27
C ILE A 319 -8.30 17.42 -4.47
N LYS A 320 -9.53 17.55 -3.97
CA LYS A 320 -10.59 16.53 -4.10
C LYS A 320 -11.06 16.37 -5.53
N GLU A 321 -11.29 17.48 -6.22
CA GLU A 321 -11.69 17.49 -7.63
C GLU A 321 -10.56 16.91 -8.51
N VAL A 322 -9.31 17.31 -8.23
CA VAL A 322 -8.12 16.80 -8.93
C VAL A 322 -7.95 15.29 -8.69
N ARG A 323 -8.24 14.79 -7.49
CA ARG A 323 -8.28 13.37 -7.18
C ARG A 323 -9.31 12.63 -8.04
N GLU A 324 -10.54 13.13 -8.14
CA GLU A 324 -11.58 12.51 -8.96
C GLU A 324 -11.19 12.45 -10.44
N GLU A 325 -10.59 13.52 -10.96
CA GLU A 325 -10.03 13.56 -12.32
C GLU A 325 -8.94 12.51 -12.50
N TYR A 326 -8.03 12.39 -11.53
CA TYR A 326 -6.96 11.40 -11.54
C TYR A 326 -7.50 9.96 -11.57
N GLU A 327 -8.46 9.66 -10.70
CA GLU A 327 -9.12 8.35 -10.62
C GLU A 327 -9.80 7.99 -11.95
N LYS A 328 -10.53 8.95 -12.52
CA LYS A 328 -11.25 8.76 -13.79
C LYS A 328 -10.30 8.52 -14.97
N VAL A 329 -9.28 9.36 -15.15
CA VAL A 329 -8.36 9.27 -16.28
C VAL A 329 -7.49 8.01 -16.20
N ARG A 330 -7.08 7.63 -14.99
CA ARG A 330 -6.26 6.41 -14.78
C ARG A 330 -7.09 5.14 -14.62
N ASN A 331 -8.42 5.27 -14.68
CA ASN A 331 -9.37 4.17 -14.50
C ASN A 331 -9.11 3.40 -13.19
N LEU A 332 -8.89 4.16 -12.12
CA LEU A 332 -8.67 3.65 -10.77
C LEU A 332 -10.01 3.59 -10.04
N SER A 333 -10.33 2.44 -9.48
CA SER A 333 -11.55 2.28 -8.68
C SER A 333 -11.36 1.22 -7.60
N PRO A 334 -11.74 1.51 -6.34
CA PRO A 334 -11.59 0.56 -5.25
C PRO A 334 -12.52 -0.64 -5.44
N LEU A 335 -11.95 -1.85 -5.48
CA LEU A 335 -12.72 -3.08 -5.60
C LEU A 335 -13.16 -3.59 -4.22
N LYS A 336 -14.47 -3.57 -3.94
CA LYS A 336 -15.06 -4.04 -2.68
C LYS A 336 -15.70 -5.42 -2.86
N LEU A 337 -15.14 -6.42 -2.17
CA LEU A 337 -15.56 -7.82 -2.28
C LEU A 337 -16.01 -8.38 -0.93
N CYS A 338 -17.10 -9.14 -0.94
CA CYS A 338 -17.53 -9.95 0.20
C CYS A 338 -17.51 -11.43 -0.18
N VAL A 339 -16.79 -12.25 0.58
CA VAL A 339 -16.65 -13.69 0.31
C VAL A 339 -17.34 -14.49 1.42
N LEU A 340 -18.46 -15.14 1.05
CA LEU A 340 -19.33 -15.89 1.94
C LEU A 340 -19.37 -17.37 1.56
N GLY A 341 -19.66 -18.24 2.54
CA GLY A 341 -19.72 -19.69 2.31
C GLY A 341 -19.46 -20.53 3.56
N PRO A 342 -19.68 -21.85 3.50
CA PRO A 342 -19.53 -22.76 4.64
C PRO A 342 -18.05 -22.92 5.06
N PRO A 343 -17.74 -23.16 6.35
CA PRO A 343 -16.35 -23.31 6.80
C PRO A 343 -15.62 -24.42 6.03
N ALA A 344 -14.29 -24.27 5.85
CA ALA A 344 -13.44 -25.18 5.06
C ALA A 344 -13.72 -25.29 3.54
N SER A 345 -14.53 -24.38 2.98
CA SER A 345 -14.80 -24.33 1.53
C SER A 345 -13.68 -23.71 0.66
N GLY A 346 -12.55 -23.31 1.24
CA GLY A 346 -11.43 -22.70 0.50
C GLY A 346 -11.51 -21.19 0.28
N LYS A 347 -12.51 -20.49 0.84
CA LYS A 347 -12.68 -19.02 0.74
C LYS A 347 -11.40 -18.25 1.00
N THR A 348 -10.77 -18.51 2.14
CA THR A 348 -9.58 -17.79 2.58
C THR A 348 -8.40 -17.94 1.61
N GLN A 349 -8.29 -19.09 0.93
CA GLN A 349 -7.26 -19.30 -0.09
C GLN A 349 -7.56 -18.48 -1.34
N LEU A 350 -8.82 -18.44 -1.80
CA LEU A 350 -9.25 -17.62 -2.93
C LEU A 350 -9.09 -16.12 -2.61
N SER A 351 -9.59 -15.66 -1.46
CA SER A 351 -9.49 -14.26 -1.01
C SER A 351 -8.03 -13.80 -0.94
N SER A 352 -7.12 -14.65 -0.44
CA SER A 352 -5.69 -14.33 -0.41
C SER A 352 -5.08 -14.18 -1.81
N ARG A 353 -5.49 -15.00 -2.77
CA ARG A 353 -5.03 -14.92 -4.16
C ARG A 353 -5.60 -13.69 -4.88
N LEU A 354 -6.89 -13.42 -4.70
CA LEU A 354 -7.57 -12.24 -5.25
C LEU A 354 -6.98 -10.94 -4.68
N SER A 355 -6.72 -10.89 -3.38
CA SER A 355 -6.08 -9.75 -2.72
C SER A 355 -4.73 -9.41 -3.36
N LYS A 356 -3.92 -10.42 -3.71
CA LYS A 356 -2.65 -10.21 -4.40
C LYS A 356 -2.81 -9.79 -5.86
N GLN A 357 -3.76 -10.40 -6.58
CA GLN A 357 -3.98 -10.14 -8.00
C GLN A 357 -4.59 -8.75 -8.26
N TYR A 358 -5.56 -8.35 -7.45
CA TYR A 358 -6.26 -7.07 -7.57
C TYR A 358 -5.66 -5.97 -6.70
N LYS A 359 -4.64 -6.28 -5.89
CA LYS A 359 -3.99 -5.34 -4.96
C LYS A 359 -4.98 -4.67 -4.02
N ILE A 360 -5.74 -5.49 -3.31
CA ILE A 360 -6.78 -5.03 -2.37
C ILE A 360 -6.59 -5.66 -1.00
N ASN A 361 -7.11 -5.01 0.04
CA ASN A 361 -6.88 -5.43 1.42
C ASN A 361 -7.65 -6.70 1.79
N HIS A 362 -6.95 -7.76 2.21
CA HIS A 362 -7.59 -8.98 2.73
C HIS A 362 -7.94 -8.81 4.20
N ILE A 363 -9.22 -8.62 4.49
CA ILE A 363 -9.73 -8.33 5.83
C ILE A 363 -10.28 -9.62 6.46
N LYS A 364 -9.59 -10.10 7.50
CA LYS A 364 -10.00 -11.24 8.34
C LYS A 364 -10.25 -10.78 9.76
N VAL A 365 -11.28 -11.32 10.41
CA VAL A 365 -11.65 -10.99 11.81
C VAL A 365 -10.44 -10.93 12.74
N GLU A 366 -9.59 -11.96 12.76
CA GLU A 366 -8.43 -12.03 13.65
C GLU A 366 -7.38 -10.94 13.37
N ASN A 367 -7.14 -10.65 12.10
CA ASN A 367 -6.15 -9.66 11.69
C ASN A 367 -6.62 -8.25 12.01
N VAL A 368 -7.90 -7.95 11.75
CA VAL A 368 -8.46 -6.62 12.03
C VAL A 368 -8.48 -6.33 13.52
N ILE A 369 -8.86 -7.30 14.35
CA ILE A 369 -8.86 -7.12 15.81
C ILE A 369 -7.43 -6.85 16.30
N LYS A 370 -6.45 -7.62 15.83
CA LYS A 370 -5.03 -7.40 16.17
C LYS A 370 -4.55 -6.02 15.74
N GLU A 371 -4.89 -5.60 14.53
CA GLU A 371 -4.50 -4.31 13.99
C GLU A 371 -5.15 -3.15 14.75
N PHE A 372 -6.43 -3.28 15.13
CA PHE A 372 -7.15 -2.29 15.92
C PHE A 372 -6.50 -2.04 17.29
N PHE A 373 -6.12 -3.11 17.99
CA PHE A 373 -5.43 -2.99 19.28
C PHE A 373 -3.96 -2.60 19.14
N ALA A 374 -3.30 -2.92 18.02
CA ALA A 374 -1.97 -2.40 17.72
C ALA A 374 -1.99 -0.89 17.47
N ASP A 375 -3.04 -0.38 16.80
CA ASP A 375 -3.22 1.05 16.59
C ASP A 375 -3.46 1.80 17.90
N LYS A 376 -4.17 1.17 18.86
CA LYS A 376 -4.28 1.68 20.23
C LYS A 376 -2.91 1.94 20.85
N ALA A 377 -2.03 0.93 20.85
CA ALA A 377 -0.70 1.03 21.43
C ALA A 377 0.13 2.11 20.73
N ARG A 378 0.06 2.18 19.40
CA ARG A 378 0.73 3.21 18.61
C ARG A 378 0.25 4.62 18.97
N LEU A 379 -1.06 4.82 19.10
CA LEU A 379 -1.63 6.11 19.46
C LEU A 379 -1.25 6.53 20.87
N THR A 380 -1.17 5.59 21.82
CA THR A 380 -0.63 5.85 23.16
C THR A 380 0.83 6.29 23.09
N ASP A 381 1.69 5.58 22.35
CA ASP A 381 3.10 5.95 22.20
C ASP A 381 3.27 7.31 21.50
N GLU A 382 2.44 7.62 20.49
CA GLU A 382 2.45 8.92 19.79
C GLU A 382 2.03 10.06 20.74
N LEU A 383 1.01 9.84 21.58
CA LEU A 383 0.58 10.81 22.59
C LEU A 383 1.68 11.07 23.62
N ASP A 384 2.30 10.01 24.17
CA ASP A 384 3.39 10.11 25.14
C ASP A 384 4.59 10.89 24.56
N ASN A 385 4.89 10.69 23.26
CA ASN A 385 5.94 11.43 22.58
C ASN A 385 5.59 12.92 22.41
N ILE A 386 4.36 13.25 22.01
CA ILE A 386 3.90 14.65 21.89
C ILE A 386 3.95 15.34 23.26
N GLU A 387 3.45 14.69 24.31
CA GLU A 387 3.49 15.24 25.67
C GLU A 387 4.93 15.45 26.16
N ARG A 388 5.84 14.53 25.83
CA ARG A 388 7.27 14.69 26.12
C ARG A 388 7.88 15.87 25.38
N GLU A 389 7.61 16.01 24.08
CA GLU A 389 8.10 17.12 23.27
C GLU A 389 7.56 18.48 23.76
N LYS A 390 6.27 18.54 24.13
CA LYS A 390 5.67 19.72 24.77
C LYS A 390 6.39 20.07 26.07
N ARG A 391 6.66 19.08 26.94
CA ARG A 391 7.42 19.31 28.18
C ARG A 391 8.84 19.82 27.92
N GLU A 392 9.55 19.24 26.95
CA GLU A 392 10.89 19.68 26.56
C GLU A 392 10.90 21.10 25.97
N ARG A 393 9.86 21.47 25.20
CA ARG A 393 9.70 22.84 24.67
C ARG A 393 9.46 23.84 25.79
N LYS A 394 8.56 23.53 26.73
CA LYS A 394 8.32 24.35 27.94
C LYS A 394 9.59 24.52 28.78
N GLU A 395 10.38 23.46 28.95
CA GLU A 395 11.66 23.53 29.67
C GLU A 395 12.71 24.41 28.94
N LYS A 396 12.74 24.39 27.60
CA LYS A 396 13.64 25.25 26.80
C LYS A 396 13.25 26.72 26.85
N LEU A 397 11.96 27.03 26.70
CA LEU A 397 11.43 28.39 26.80
C LEU A 397 11.77 29.02 28.16
N LYS A 398 11.56 28.27 29.25
CA LYS A 398 11.97 28.70 30.61
C LYS A 398 13.45 29.03 30.71
N LEU A 399 14.32 28.17 30.14
CA LEU A 399 15.77 28.39 30.16
C LEU A 399 16.20 29.58 29.28
N GLU A 400 15.52 29.84 28.17
CA GLU A 400 15.76 31.02 27.32
C GLU A 400 15.31 32.31 28.01
N ASN A 401 14.15 32.28 28.68
CA ASN A 401 13.64 33.40 29.48
C ASN A 401 14.58 33.71 30.65
N GLU A 402 15.09 32.69 31.37
CA GLU A 402 16.12 32.88 32.40
C GLU A 402 17.41 33.51 31.85
N LYS A 403 17.88 33.08 30.66
CA LYS A 403 19.06 33.66 30.02
C LYS A 403 18.86 35.09 29.52
N LYS A 404 17.65 35.44 29.03
CA LYS A 404 17.29 36.81 28.68
C LYS A 404 17.32 37.71 29.93
N LYS A 405 16.75 37.24 31.05
CA LYS A 405 16.81 37.92 32.35
C LYS A 405 18.26 38.11 32.84
N GLU A 406 19.12 37.10 32.71
CA GLU A 406 20.55 37.22 33.08
C GLU A 406 21.33 38.19 32.17
N LYS A 407 21.04 38.24 30.87
CA LYS A 407 21.68 39.20 29.95
C LYS A 407 21.27 40.65 30.24
N GLN A 408 19.97 40.92 30.42
CA GLN A 408 19.46 42.23 30.82
C GLN A 408 20.04 42.68 32.18
N ALA A 409 20.19 41.77 33.14
CA ALA A 409 20.85 42.05 34.42
C ALA A 409 22.36 42.35 34.28
N SER A 410 23.02 41.81 33.25
CA SER A 410 24.44 42.07 32.97
C SER A 410 24.66 43.39 32.24
N GLU A 411 23.76 43.81 31.35
CA GLU A 411 23.82 45.08 30.61
C GLU A 411 23.49 46.28 31.51
N THR A 412 22.54 46.14 32.44
CA THR A 412 22.24 47.16 33.47
C THR A 412 23.37 47.36 34.49
N SER A 413 24.33 46.43 34.59
CA SER A 413 25.50 46.57 35.48
C SER A 413 26.71 47.26 34.83
N ALA A 414 26.63 47.61 33.54
CA ALA A 414 27.71 48.25 32.77
C ALA A 414 27.52 49.77 32.54
N GLU A 415 26.34 50.33 32.82
CA GLU A 415 26.08 51.78 32.79
C GLU A 415 25.69 52.30 34.18
N ASP A 416 26.69 52.42 35.06
CA ASP A 416 26.54 53.18 36.30
C ASP A 416 26.86 54.66 35.98
N GLY A 417 25.83 55.43 35.61
CA GLY A 417 26.01 56.76 35.04
C GLY A 417 24.78 57.65 34.88
N GLN A 418 23.99 57.82 35.95
CA GLN A 418 23.05 58.93 36.26
C GLN A 418 21.58 58.85 35.79
N ASP A 419 20.74 58.99 36.83
CA ASP A 419 19.45 59.67 36.96
C ASP A 419 18.14 58.96 36.52
N GLU A 420 17.31 58.73 37.55
CA GLU A 420 15.84 58.76 37.64
C GLU A 420 15.01 58.20 36.47
N GLU A 421 14.36 57.04 36.69
CA GLU A 421 12.90 56.85 36.63
C GLU A 421 12.50 55.41 37.04
N ASP A 422 11.97 55.26 38.27
CA ASP A 422 11.27 54.07 38.73
C ASP A 422 9.87 54.02 38.06
N GLN A 423 9.73 53.44 36.86
CA GLN A 423 8.41 53.04 36.36
C GLN A 423 8.31 52.06 35.17
N GLU A 424 9.37 51.33 34.77
CA GLU A 424 9.30 50.38 33.63
C GLU A 424 9.72 48.93 33.94
N GLN A 425 9.80 48.51 35.22
CA GLN A 425 10.14 47.11 35.56
C GLN A 425 8.94 46.19 35.85
N ASP A 426 7.73 46.74 36.01
CA ASP A 426 6.52 45.95 36.29
C ASP A 426 5.69 45.62 35.03
N GLU A 427 5.98 46.22 33.86
CA GLU A 427 5.23 45.96 32.61
C GLU A 427 5.85 44.84 31.74
N GLU A 428 7.16 44.59 31.80
CA GLU A 428 7.81 43.47 31.08
C GLU A 428 7.71 42.11 31.81
N GLU A 429 7.64 42.08 33.15
CA GLU A 429 7.39 40.81 33.88
C GLU A 429 5.95 40.30 33.70
N GLY A 430 5.00 41.20 33.46
CA GLY A 430 3.63 40.86 33.10
C GLY A 430 3.53 40.27 31.69
N GLY A 431 4.21 40.85 30.71
CA GLY A 431 4.16 40.42 29.30
C GLY A 431 4.69 39.00 29.06
N ALA A 432 5.75 38.58 29.75
CA ALA A 432 6.30 37.22 29.58
C ALA A 432 5.48 36.12 30.28
N GLU A 433 4.87 36.42 31.43
CA GLU A 433 3.91 35.49 32.08
C GLU A 433 2.54 35.50 31.38
N GLU A 434 2.18 36.58 30.69
CA GLU A 434 1.00 36.67 29.82
C GLU A 434 1.24 35.92 28.49
N GLU A 435 2.39 36.04 27.83
CA GLU A 435 2.73 35.24 26.63
C GLU A 435 2.80 33.73 26.94
N GLU A 436 3.38 33.32 28.09
CA GLU A 436 3.37 31.91 28.53
C GLU A 436 1.95 31.38 28.82
N LYS A 437 1.00 32.24 29.22
CA LYS A 437 -0.40 31.87 29.44
C LYS A 437 -1.25 31.94 28.18
N GLU A 438 -1.00 32.89 27.28
CA GLU A 438 -1.71 33.02 26.01
C GLU A 438 -1.36 31.85 25.07
N GLU A 439 -0.09 31.41 24.99
CA GLU A 439 0.26 30.19 24.25
C GLU A 439 -0.32 28.91 24.91
N GLU A 440 -0.51 28.88 26.24
CA GLU A 440 -1.14 27.76 26.95
C GLU A 440 -2.66 27.72 26.75
N GLU A 441 -3.34 28.87 26.73
CA GLU A 441 -4.79 28.97 26.51
C GLU A 441 -5.18 28.78 25.03
N GLU A 442 -4.34 29.20 24.07
CA GLU A 442 -4.57 28.94 22.64
C GLU A 442 -4.40 27.46 22.27
N GLU A 443 -3.45 26.72 22.86
CA GLU A 443 -3.24 25.30 22.53
C GLU A 443 -4.14 24.31 23.30
N GLU A 444 -4.61 24.63 24.51
CA GLU A 444 -5.48 23.73 25.31
C GLU A 444 -6.96 23.82 24.91
N GLY A 445 -7.40 24.92 24.29
CA GLY A 445 -8.77 25.11 23.80
C GLY A 445 -9.02 24.61 22.38
N ASP A 446 -7.97 24.25 21.62
CA ASP A 446 -8.09 23.87 20.23
C ASP A 446 -8.49 22.39 20.07
N GLU A 447 -9.77 22.14 19.78
CA GLU A 447 -10.31 20.80 19.54
C GLU A 447 -9.61 20.08 18.35
N GLU A 448 -8.88 20.82 17.51
CA GLU A 448 -8.11 20.29 16.38
C GLU A 448 -6.65 19.97 16.70
N SER A 449 -6.19 20.19 17.94
CA SER A 449 -4.82 19.87 18.36
C SER A 449 -4.48 18.38 18.13
N PRO A 450 -3.25 18.02 17.69
CA PRO A 450 -2.85 16.62 17.48
C PRO A 450 -3.10 15.72 18.70
N SER A 451 -2.87 16.24 19.91
CA SER A 451 -3.15 15.54 21.17
C SER A 451 -4.63 15.30 21.39
N ALA A 452 -5.50 16.28 21.08
CA ALA A 452 -6.95 16.17 21.21
C ALA A 452 -7.52 15.13 20.24
N ILE A 453 -7.07 15.13 18.98
CA ILE A 453 -7.46 14.15 17.96
C ILE A 453 -7.06 12.73 18.39
N ILE A 454 -5.82 12.54 18.87
CA ILE A 454 -5.35 11.23 19.34
C ILE A 454 -6.17 10.77 20.55
N ASN A 455 -6.45 11.66 21.50
CA ASN A 455 -7.29 11.36 22.66
C ASN A 455 -8.72 10.96 22.27
N LYS A 456 -9.34 11.64 21.30
CA LYS A 456 -10.66 11.27 20.76
C LYS A 456 -10.65 9.85 20.16
N LYS A 457 -9.61 9.52 19.39
CA LYS A 457 -9.41 8.16 18.84
C LYS A 457 -9.21 7.11 19.94
N LEU A 458 -8.40 7.40 20.95
CA LEU A 458 -8.18 6.50 22.09
C LEU A 458 -9.46 6.28 22.92
N LYS A 459 -10.24 7.33 23.17
CA LYS A 459 -11.56 7.25 23.82
C LYS A 459 -12.50 6.30 23.06
N PHE A 460 -12.56 6.43 21.73
CA PHE A 460 -13.33 5.52 20.87
C PHE A 460 -12.85 4.07 21.00
N ILE A 461 -11.54 3.82 20.90
CA ILE A 461 -10.98 2.46 21.01
C ILE A 461 -11.29 1.84 22.37
N ASN A 462 -11.11 2.60 23.46
CA ASN A 462 -11.40 2.16 24.82
C ASN A 462 -12.88 1.83 25.01
N ARG A 463 -13.79 2.61 24.40
CA ARG A 463 -15.23 2.34 24.42
C ARG A 463 -15.55 1.01 23.73
N VAL A 464 -14.98 0.78 22.54
CA VAL A 464 -15.17 -0.46 21.77
C VAL A 464 -14.59 -1.67 22.52
N GLU A 465 -13.46 -1.53 23.21
CA GLU A 465 -12.86 -2.62 23.99
C GLU A 465 -13.74 -3.07 25.17
N LYS A 466 -14.50 -2.15 25.77
CA LYS A 466 -15.42 -2.46 26.88
C LYS A 466 -16.68 -3.20 26.42
N MET A 467 -17.04 -3.15 25.14
CA MET A 467 -18.22 -3.79 24.57
C MET A 467 -18.03 -5.31 24.42
N LYS A 468 -18.20 -6.05 25.51
CA LYS A 468 -18.06 -7.50 25.56
C LYS A 468 -19.39 -8.20 25.87
N ASP A 469 -19.54 -9.42 25.36
CA ASP A 469 -20.63 -10.33 25.69
C ASP A 469 -20.42 -11.01 27.06
N ALA A 470 -21.43 -11.77 27.51
CA ALA A 470 -21.39 -12.51 28.77
C ALA A 470 -20.23 -13.53 28.87
N GLN A 471 -19.59 -13.89 27.76
CA GLN A 471 -18.43 -14.78 27.71
C GLN A 471 -17.10 -14.01 27.58
N GLY A 472 -17.12 -12.68 27.70
CA GLY A 472 -15.96 -11.80 27.65
C GLY A 472 -15.38 -11.60 26.25
N ARG A 473 -16.13 -11.93 25.19
CA ARG A 473 -15.74 -11.71 23.78
C ARG A 473 -16.36 -10.42 23.26
N LEU A 474 -15.77 -9.82 22.24
CA LEU A 474 -16.34 -8.63 21.61
C LEU A 474 -17.72 -8.95 21.01
N ASN A 475 -18.72 -8.15 21.35
CA ASN A 475 -20.07 -8.31 20.83
C ASN A 475 -20.17 -7.83 19.36
N ASP A 476 -21.32 -8.08 18.72
CA ASP A 476 -21.52 -7.76 17.29
C ASP A 476 -21.43 -6.26 16.99
N LYS A 477 -21.88 -5.39 17.93
CA LYS A 477 -21.74 -3.93 17.81
C LYS A 477 -20.26 -3.51 17.82
N ALA A 478 -19.46 -4.07 18.74
CA ALA A 478 -18.03 -3.82 18.83
C ALA A 478 -17.28 -4.26 17.57
N LEU A 479 -17.53 -5.49 17.11
CA LEU A 479 -16.94 -6.00 15.88
C LEU A 479 -17.29 -5.11 14.68
N THR A 480 -18.54 -4.70 14.56
CA THR A 480 -18.96 -3.80 13.48
C THR A 480 -18.21 -2.46 13.52
N LYS A 481 -18.06 -1.86 14.71
CA LYS A 481 -17.28 -0.61 14.89
C LYS A 481 -15.81 -0.79 14.47
N ILE A 482 -15.21 -1.94 14.78
CA ILE A 482 -13.85 -2.30 14.35
C ILE A 482 -13.76 -2.44 12.82
N TYR A 483 -14.75 -3.09 12.18
CA TYR A 483 -14.80 -3.18 10.72
C TYR A 483 -14.99 -1.81 10.06
N LYS A 484 -15.91 -0.97 10.55
CA LYS A 484 -16.09 0.40 10.05
C LYS A 484 -14.80 1.21 10.18
N TRP A 485 -14.09 1.12 11.32
CA TRP A 485 -12.78 1.73 11.50
C TRP A 485 -11.77 1.28 10.42
N LYS A 486 -11.67 -0.03 10.17
CA LYS A 486 -10.72 -0.58 9.18
C LYS A 486 -11.09 -0.18 7.76
N LEU A 487 -12.36 -0.25 7.40
CA LEU A 487 -12.85 0.08 6.07
C LEU A 487 -12.75 1.58 5.76
N ASN A 488 -12.78 2.44 6.78
CA ASN A 488 -12.62 3.87 6.65
C ASN A 488 -11.16 4.35 6.47
N GLN A 489 -10.17 3.47 6.64
CA GLN A 489 -8.77 3.81 6.37
C GLN A 489 -8.55 4.09 4.87
N ASN A 490 -7.69 5.06 4.56
CA ASN A 490 -7.46 5.48 3.18
C ASN A 490 -6.95 4.35 2.28
N VAL A 491 -6.15 3.41 2.80
CA VAL A 491 -5.71 2.23 2.02
C VAL A 491 -6.92 1.39 1.54
N CYS A 492 -7.94 1.22 2.38
CA CYS A 492 -9.18 0.52 2.02
C CYS A 492 -10.08 1.35 1.08
N LYS A 493 -10.09 2.67 1.25
CA LYS A 493 -10.84 3.59 0.37
C LYS A 493 -10.24 3.71 -1.02
N ASN A 494 -8.92 3.74 -1.14
CA ASN A 494 -8.20 3.85 -2.40
C ASN A 494 -8.19 2.51 -3.14
N GLN A 495 -7.74 1.45 -2.48
CA GLN A 495 -7.52 0.16 -3.15
C GLN A 495 -8.77 -0.71 -3.18
N GLY A 496 -9.63 -0.60 -2.17
CA GLY A 496 -10.69 -1.55 -1.90
C GLY A 496 -10.27 -2.66 -0.94
N TRP A 497 -11.13 -3.65 -0.79
CA TRP A 497 -11.06 -4.64 0.28
C TRP A 497 -11.80 -5.93 -0.04
N ILE A 498 -11.40 -7.03 0.62
CA ILE A 498 -12.07 -8.32 0.62
C ILE A 498 -12.43 -8.67 2.05
N LEU A 499 -13.73 -8.77 2.36
CA LEU A 499 -14.21 -9.33 3.61
C LEU A 499 -14.23 -10.86 3.52
N ASP A 500 -13.47 -11.52 4.39
CA ASP A 500 -13.39 -12.97 4.48
C ASP A 500 -14.11 -13.48 5.74
N GLY A 501 -15.33 -14.00 5.55
CA GLY A 501 -16.10 -14.64 6.62
C GLY A 501 -16.80 -13.69 7.59
N TYR A 502 -17.02 -12.43 7.21
CA TYR A 502 -17.87 -11.45 7.88
C TYR A 502 -18.58 -10.58 6.81
N PRO A 503 -19.85 -10.17 7.00
CA PRO A 503 -20.78 -10.55 8.08
C PRO A 503 -21.20 -12.02 8.04
N LYS A 504 -21.75 -12.53 9.14
CA LYS A 504 -22.27 -13.91 9.28
C LYS A 504 -23.79 -13.98 9.47
N THR A 505 -24.40 -12.86 9.84
CA THR A 505 -25.84 -12.74 10.12
C THR A 505 -26.37 -11.47 9.48
N VAL A 506 -27.67 -11.43 9.20
CA VAL A 506 -28.35 -10.23 8.69
C VAL A 506 -28.20 -9.06 9.66
N ALA A 507 -28.29 -9.31 10.98
CA ALA A 507 -28.08 -8.27 11.99
C ALA A 507 -26.69 -7.61 11.90
N GLN A 508 -25.62 -8.41 11.73
CA GLN A 508 -24.28 -7.86 11.52
C GLN A 508 -24.17 -7.07 10.21
N ALA A 509 -24.82 -7.56 9.15
CA ALA A 509 -24.83 -6.88 7.86
C ALA A 509 -25.59 -5.55 7.92
N LYS A 510 -26.74 -5.50 8.62
CA LYS A 510 -27.49 -4.27 8.92
C LYS A 510 -26.60 -3.26 9.64
N LEU A 511 -25.96 -3.66 10.73
CA LEU A 511 -25.06 -2.76 11.49
C LEU A 511 -23.89 -2.22 10.65
N LEU A 512 -23.32 -3.05 9.77
CA LEU A 512 -22.17 -2.65 8.94
C LEU A 512 -22.56 -1.78 7.75
N MET A 513 -23.63 -2.15 7.04
CA MET A 513 -23.92 -1.68 5.68
C MET A 513 -25.07 -0.66 5.60
N VAL A 514 -25.88 -0.50 6.64
CA VAL A 514 -26.96 0.51 6.67
C VAL A 514 -26.39 1.86 7.13
N LYS A 515 -26.81 2.94 6.47
CA LYS A 515 -26.58 4.30 6.95
C LYS A 515 -27.37 4.49 8.23
N LEU A 516 -26.66 4.79 9.32
CA LEU A 516 -27.30 5.25 10.55
C LEU A 516 -27.42 6.77 10.42
N ASP A 517 -28.61 7.33 10.64
CA ASP A 517 -28.77 8.77 10.71
C ASP A 517 -27.97 9.29 11.91
N GLU A 518 -27.19 10.35 11.73
CA GLU A 518 -26.25 10.88 12.75
C GLU A 518 -26.98 11.30 14.06
N GLU A 519 -28.30 11.47 14.02
CA GLU A 519 -29.15 11.79 15.17
C GLU A 519 -29.46 10.60 16.10
N GLU A 520 -29.14 9.35 15.71
CA GLU A 520 -29.37 8.14 16.53
C GLU A 520 -28.12 7.56 17.21
N GLU A 521 -26.95 8.22 17.15
CA GLU A 521 -25.97 8.00 18.21
C GLU A 521 -26.44 8.80 19.42
N PRO A 522 -26.94 8.18 20.52
CA PRO A 522 -27.07 8.95 21.74
C PRO A 522 -25.67 9.48 22.06
N GLU A 523 -25.57 10.81 22.13
CA GLU A 523 -24.67 11.43 23.09
C GLU A 523 -25.04 10.83 24.44
N GLU A 524 -24.45 9.67 24.78
CA GLU A 524 -24.39 9.18 26.14
C GLU A 524 -23.48 10.16 26.88
N GLU A 525 -24.04 11.34 27.15
CA GLU A 525 -23.57 12.26 28.16
C GLU A 525 -23.49 11.50 29.49
N GLU A 526 -22.40 11.80 30.18
CA GLU A 526 -22.00 11.41 31.51
C GLU A 526 -23.17 11.09 32.47
N GLU A 527 -23.34 9.82 32.85
CA GLU A 527 -23.69 9.49 34.23
C GLU A 527 -22.94 8.22 34.67
N GLU A 528 -22.09 8.39 35.70
CA GLU A 528 -21.65 7.29 36.56
C GLU A 528 -22.89 6.67 37.23
N ALA A 529 -23.50 5.67 36.60
CA ALA A 529 -24.51 4.83 37.23
C ALA A 529 -23.94 3.43 37.48
N GLU A 530 -24.10 2.97 38.72
CA GLU A 530 -23.75 1.63 39.20
C GLU A 530 -24.30 0.51 38.30
N PRO A 531 -23.69 -0.69 38.30
CA PRO A 531 -24.09 -1.77 37.40
C PRO A 531 -25.44 -2.36 37.86
N GLU A 532 -26.54 -1.79 37.39
CA GLU A 532 -27.82 -2.49 37.42
C GLU A 532 -27.83 -3.56 36.33
N GLN A 533 -28.27 -4.76 36.73
CA GLN A 533 -28.35 -5.93 35.88
C GLN A 533 -29.41 -5.71 34.80
N GLU A 534 -28.99 -5.33 33.59
CA GLU A 534 -29.82 -5.46 32.40
C GLU A 534 -29.96 -6.94 32.07
N GLU A 535 -31.14 -7.50 32.37
CA GLU A 535 -31.56 -8.79 31.84
C GLU A 535 -31.50 -8.74 30.31
N GLU A 536 -30.81 -9.71 29.71
CA GLU A 536 -30.83 -9.99 28.27
C GLU A 536 -32.28 -10.16 27.80
N LYS A 537 -32.90 -9.09 27.33
CA LYS A 537 -34.01 -9.22 26.40
C LYS A 537 -33.41 -9.62 25.07
N GLU A 538 -33.70 -10.84 24.64
CA GLU A 538 -33.58 -11.25 23.25
C GLU A 538 -34.11 -10.10 22.38
N ALA A 539 -33.29 -9.64 21.42
CA ALA A 539 -33.67 -8.61 20.48
C ALA A 539 -34.99 -9.02 19.81
N GLU A 540 -36.09 -8.40 20.22
CA GLU A 540 -37.31 -8.40 19.42
C GLU A 540 -36.95 -7.78 18.06
N PRO A 541 -37.45 -8.33 16.95
CA PRO A 541 -37.11 -7.83 15.63
C PRO A 541 -37.59 -6.38 15.52
N GLU A 542 -36.65 -5.43 15.49
CA GLU A 542 -36.92 -4.05 15.07
C GLU A 542 -37.65 -4.13 13.73
N GLU A 543 -38.88 -3.60 13.69
CA GLU A 543 -39.69 -3.55 12.47
C GLU A 543 -38.87 -2.88 11.36
N ASP A 544 -38.77 -3.53 10.19
CA ASP A 544 -38.01 -3.01 9.04
C ASP A 544 -38.53 -1.61 8.67
N ASN A 545 -37.77 -0.57 9.02
CA ASN A 545 -38.05 0.78 8.58
C ASN A 545 -37.79 0.85 7.05
N PRO A 546 -38.82 1.08 6.23
CA PRO A 546 -38.71 1.01 4.76
C PRO A 546 -37.79 2.08 4.15
N ASP A 547 -37.35 3.07 4.93
CA ASP A 547 -36.47 4.16 4.50
C ASP A 547 -34.97 3.89 4.74
N GLN A 548 -34.59 2.74 5.33
CA GLN A 548 -33.17 2.39 5.54
C GLN A 548 -32.44 2.13 4.21
N LYS A 549 -31.36 2.88 3.99
CA LYS A 549 -30.52 2.79 2.79
C LYS A 549 -29.12 2.29 3.10
N ALA A 550 -28.50 1.62 2.12
CA ALA A 550 -27.12 1.19 2.23
C ALA A 550 -26.14 2.37 2.22
N ASP A 551 -25.10 2.28 3.04
CA ASP A 551 -23.93 3.16 2.97
C ASP A 551 -23.02 2.68 1.81
N PRO A 552 -22.82 3.50 0.77
CA PRO A 552 -21.99 3.13 -0.37
C PRO A 552 -20.52 2.88 0.02
N THR A 553 -20.07 3.40 1.17
CA THR A 553 -18.72 3.18 1.70
C THR A 553 -18.50 1.72 2.08
N PHE A 554 -19.47 1.11 2.77
CA PHE A 554 -19.37 -0.24 3.34
C PHE A 554 -20.04 -1.32 2.49
N LEU A 555 -20.85 -0.95 1.49
CA LEU A 555 -21.49 -1.89 0.60
C LEU A 555 -20.48 -2.50 -0.41
N PRO A 556 -20.42 -3.84 -0.53
CA PRO A 556 -19.55 -4.50 -1.51
C PRO A 556 -20.09 -4.37 -2.95
N ASN A 557 -19.19 -4.24 -3.93
CA ASN A 557 -19.55 -4.25 -5.35
C ASN A 557 -19.92 -5.67 -5.82
N PHE A 558 -19.13 -6.66 -5.37
CA PHE A 558 -19.40 -8.06 -5.70
C PHE A 558 -19.39 -8.96 -4.47
N MET A 559 -20.21 -10.00 -4.52
CA MET A 559 -20.29 -11.04 -3.51
C MET A 559 -19.99 -12.41 -4.12
N LEU A 560 -19.13 -13.19 -3.47
CA LEU A 560 -18.81 -14.56 -3.88
C LEU A 560 -19.40 -15.54 -2.88
N ARG A 561 -20.38 -16.34 -3.31
CA ARG A 561 -21.03 -17.38 -2.49
C ARG A 561 -20.44 -18.74 -2.84
N PHE A 562 -19.71 -19.34 -1.91
CA PHE A 562 -19.20 -20.70 -2.10
C PHE A 562 -20.29 -21.74 -1.84
N VAL A 563 -20.49 -22.63 -2.81
CA VAL A 563 -21.40 -23.78 -2.70
C VAL A 563 -20.56 -25.05 -2.78
N VAL A 564 -20.45 -25.77 -1.67
CA VAL A 564 -19.67 -27.00 -1.54
C VAL A 564 -20.52 -28.07 -0.86
N ASN A 565 -20.40 -29.32 -1.33
CA ASN A 565 -21.10 -30.44 -0.73
C ASN A 565 -20.57 -30.72 0.69
N ASN A 566 -21.47 -30.89 1.65
CA ASN A 566 -21.17 -31.18 3.05
C ASN A 566 -20.24 -32.40 3.22
N ASP A 567 -20.41 -33.46 2.43
CA ASP A 567 -19.55 -34.66 2.51
C ASP A 567 -18.05 -34.34 2.25
N VAL A 568 -17.79 -33.41 1.31
CA VAL A 568 -16.44 -33.00 0.94
C VAL A 568 -15.83 -32.10 2.01
N LEU A 569 -16.64 -31.22 2.59
CA LEU A 569 -16.24 -30.42 3.74
C LEU A 569 -15.82 -31.35 4.87
N GLU A 570 -16.67 -32.29 5.27
CA GLU A 570 -16.38 -33.25 6.35
C GLU A 570 -15.09 -34.04 6.11
N GLN A 571 -14.82 -34.51 4.89
CA GLN A 571 -13.59 -35.25 4.56
C GLN A 571 -12.30 -34.40 4.69
N ARG A 572 -12.33 -33.14 4.25
CA ARG A 572 -11.19 -32.22 4.43
C ARG A 572 -10.93 -31.91 5.89
N LEU A 573 -12.00 -31.81 6.65
CA LEU A 573 -11.95 -31.54 8.08
C LEU A 573 -11.32 -32.70 8.85
N MET A 574 -11.65 -33.95 8.49
CA MET A 574 -11.04 -35.16 9.05
C MET A 574 -9.54 -35.31 8.69
N SER A 575 -9.12 -34.72 7.57
CA SER A 575 -7.73 -34.78 7.10
C SER A 575 -6.85 -33.71 7.75
N ASN A 576 -7.38 -32.50 7.99
CA ASN A 576 -6.62 -31.39 8.59
C ASN A 576 -6.44 -31.52 10.12
N ASN A 577 -7.37 -32.15 10.85
CA ASN A 577 -7.31 -32.26 12.31
C ASN A 577 -6.25 -33.25 12.85
N LYS A 578 -5.52 -33.97 12.00
CA LYS A 578 -4.47 -34.90 12.46
C LYS A 578 -3.16 -34.22 12.88
N ASN A 579 -2.95 -32.95 12.55
CA ASN A 579 -1.65 -32.29 12.69
C ASN A 579 -1.55 -31.16 13.73
N ASN A 580 -2.63 -30.73 14.39
CA ASN A 580 -2.57 -29.59 15.32
C ASN A 580 -3.40 -29.83 16.60
N GLU A 581 -2.78 -30.33 17.67
CA GLU A 581 -3.41 -30.52 18.99
C GLU A 581 -3.66 -29.21 19.76
N ASN A 582 -3.30 -28.04 19.22
CA ASN A 582 -3.26 -26.77 19.95
C ASN A 582 -4.01 -25.58 19.31
N SER A 583 -4.99 -25.82 18.43
CA SER A 583 -5.83 -24.75 17.86
C SER A 583 -7.28 -24.85 18.35
N HIS A 584 -7.96 -23.70 18.47
CA HIS A 584 -9.39 -23.59 18.76
C HIS A 584 -10.32 -24.19 17.67
N ASP A 585 -9.79 -24.83 16.63
CA ASP A 585 -10.52 -25.55 15.57
C ASP A 585 -10.93 -26.98 15.98
N ASN A 586 -11.59 -27.11 17.13
CA ASN A 586 -12.16 -28.38 17.56
C ASN A 586 -13.36 -28.77 16.67
N GLU A 587 -13.60 -30.08 16.50
CA GLU A 587 -14.70 -30.64 15.70
C GLU A 587 -16.07 -30.03 16.06
N GLU A 588 -16.28 -29.78 17.35
CA GLU A 588 -17.51 -29.17 17.89
C GLU A 588 -17.68 -27.69 17.48
N GLY A 589 -16.60 -26.90 17.53
CA GLY A 589 -16.63 -25.47 17.14
C GLY A 589 -16.90 -25.28 15.65
N LEU A 590 -16.48 -26.25 14.84
CA LEU A 590 -16.69 -26.30 13.41
C LEU A 590 -18.11 -26.74 13.01
N LYS A 591 -18.66 -27.79 13.65
CA LYS A 591 -20.07 -28.18 13.48
C LYS A 591 -21.01 -27.02 13.82
N ARG A 592 -20.71 -26.30 14.91
CA ARG A 592 -21.45 -25.07 15.27
C ARG A 592 -21.40 -24.00 14.16
N ARG A 593 -20.25 -23.77 13.54
CA ARG A 593 -20.09 -22.81 12.43
C ARG A 593 -20.85 -23.24 11.17
N LEU A 594 -20.85 -24.53 10.86
CA LEU A 594 -21.60 -25.07 9.72
C LEU A 594 -23.11 -24.92 9.93
N ALA A 595 -23.62 -25.29 11.11
CA ALA A 595 -25.03 -25.13 11.46
C ALA A 595 -25.48 -23.66 11.43
N LEU A 596 -24.63 -22.73 11.87
CA LEU A 596 -24.90 -21.29 11.76
C LEU A 596 -25.02 -20.84 10.30
N TRP A 597 -24.16 -21.34 9.42
CA TRP A 597 -24.20 -21.05 7.98
C TRP A 597 -25.46 -21.61 7.31
N GLU A 598 -25.83 -22.85 7.64
CA GLU A 598 -27.07 -23.47 7.11
C GLU A 598 -28.33 -22.70 7.53
N LYS A 599 -28.32 -22.11 8.72
CA LYS A 599 -29.45 -21.31 9.22
C LYS A 599 -29.53 -19.92 8.57
N ASN A 600 -28.41 -19.21 8.46
CA ASN A 600 -28.41 -17.77 8.16
C ASN A 600 -27.86 -17.40 6.77
N GLY A 601 -27.14 -18.32 6.11
CA GLY A 601 -26.33 -18.00 4.93
C GLY A 601 -27.15 -17.55 3.71
N GLU A 602 -28.29 -18.18 3.46
CA GLU A 602 -29.17 -17.81 2.33
C GLU A 602 -29.87 -16.48 2.56
N GLU A 603 -30.40 -16.28 3.76
CA GLU A 603 -31.06 -15.04 4.17
C GLU A 603 -30.10 -13.85 4.09
N LEU A 604 -28.85 -14.02 4.54
CA LEU A 604 -27.81 -13.00 4.47
C LEU A 604 -27.50 -12.58 3.04
N VAL A 605 -27.31 -13.55 2.13
CA VAL A 605 -27.02 -13.25 0.72
C VAL A 605 -28.19 -12.51 0.10
N SER A 606 -29.41 -13.01 0.30
CA SER A 606 -30.63 -12.38 -0.21
C SER A 606 -30.82 -10.96 0.31
N TRP A 607 -30.49 -10.70 1.58
CA TRP A 607 -30.62 -9.36 2.15
C TRP A 607 -29.62 -8.36 1.55
N ILE A 608 -28.35 -8.75 1.39
CA ILE A 608 -27.31 -7.87 0.81
C ILE A 608 -27.61 -7.55 -0.67
N GLU A 609 -28.20 -8.49 -1.42
CA GLU A 609 -28.61 -8.23 -2.82
C GLU A 609 -29.80 -7.29 -2.96
N THR A 610 -30.68 -7.26 -1.96
CA THR A 610 -31.99 -6.57 -2.04
C THR A 610 -32.02 -5.24 -1.30
N ILE A 611 -31.00 -4.92 -0.51
CA ILE A 611 -30.93 -3.66 0.22
C ILE A 611 -31.06 -2.45 -0.74
N PRO A 612 -31.94 -1.48 -0.45
CA PRO A 612 -32.03 -0.25 -1.23
C PRO A 612 -30.73 0.54 -1.19
N THR A 613 -30.28 1.01 -2.34
CA THR A 613 -29.05 1.78 -2.48
C THR A 613 -29.31 3.13 -3.12
N GLU A 614 -28.54 4.13 -2.73
CA GLU A 614 -28.50 5.40 -3.45
C GLU A 614 -27.64 5.24 -4.71
N GLN A 615 -28.02 5.94 -5.78
CA GLN A 615 -27.18 6.09 -6.99
C GLN A 615 -26.97 4.81 -7.84
N GLY A 616 -27.79 3.77 -7.67
CA GLY A 616 -27.79 2.60 -8.57
C GLY A 616 -26.61 1.63 -8.37
N VAL A 617 -25.85 1.77 -7.29
CA VAL A 617 -24.81 0.81 -6.89
C VAL A 617 -25.51 -0.44 -6.36
N GLN A 618 -25.41 -1.59 -7.04
CA GLN A 618 -25.98 -2.85 -6.56
C GLN A 618 -24.87 -3.87 -6.33
N CYS A 619 -25.00 -4.65 -5.25
CA CYS A 619 -24.12 -5.78 -5.01
C CYS A 619 -24.51 -6.93 -5.95
N ILE A 620 -23.56 -7.41 -6.76
CA ILE A 620 -23.79 -8.54 -7.67
C ILE A 620 -23.16 -9.79 -7.06
N SER A 621 -23.96 -10.83 -6.84
CA SER A 621 -23.46 -12.10 -6.33
C SER A 621 -23.13 -13.10 -7.44
N ARG A 622 -22.21 -14.02 -7.15
CA ARG A 622 -21.95 -15.20 -7.98
C ARG A 622 -21.71 -16.43 -7.14
N GLU A 623 -22.33 -17.52 -7.54
CA GLU A 623 -22.05 -18.83 -6.98
C GLU A 623 -20.72 -19.38 -7.49
N VAL A 624 -19.87 -19.76 -6.55
CA VAL A 624 -18.57 -20.35 -6.79
C VAL A 624 -18.66 -21.83 -6.46
N GLN A 625 -18.64 -22.65 -7.51
CA GLN A 625 -18.54 -24.10 -7.38
C GLN A 625 -17.08 -24.53 -7.26
N GLU A 626 -16.89 -25.65 -6.58
CA GLU A 626 -15.57 -26.21 -6.40
C GLU A 626 -14.97 -26.76 -7.70
N SER A 627 -13.81 -26.22 -8.08
CA SER A 627 -12.94 -26.69 -9.16
C SER A 627 -11.47 -26.48 -8.76
N SER A 628 -10.52 -26.67 -9.66
CA SER A 628 -9.12 -26.29 -9.36
C SER A 628 -9.05 -24.78 -9.03
N VAL A 629 -8.15 -24.41 -8.13
CA VAL A 629 -8.00 -23.03 -7.66
C VAL A 629 -7.78 -22.07 -8.83
N GLU A 630 -7.04 -22.49 -9.86
CA GLU A 630 -6.76 -21.72 -11.08
C GLU A 630 -8.03 -21.48 -11.91
N ASN A 631 -8.88 -22.51 -12.08
CA ASN A 631 -10.14 -22.36 -12.81
C ASN A 631 -11.12 -21.48 -12.04
N THR A 632 -11.19 -21.65 -10.73
CA THR A 632 -12.02 -20.81 -9.85
C THR A 632 -11.56 -19.35 -9.91
N LEU A 633 -10.25 -19.08 -9.82
CA LEU A 633 -9.69 -17.74 -9.98
C LEU A 633 -10.03 -17.14 -11.33
N LYS A 634 -9.87 -17.90 -12.43
CA LYS A 634 -10.20 -17.43 -13.77
C LYS A 634 -11.69 -17.07 -13.90
N ASN A 635 -12.58 -17.94 -13.46
CA ASN A 635 -14.02 -17.71 -13.52
C ASN A 635 -14.47 -16.50 -12.70
N VAL A 636 -13.81 -16.26 -11.56
CA VAL A 636 -14.06 -15.10 -10.70
C VAL A 636 -13.45 -13.83 -11.30
N SER A 637 -12.28 -13.91 -11.91
CA SER A 637 -11.70 -12.77 -12.65
C SER A 637 -12.55 -12.38 -13.85
N ASP A 638 -13.08 -13.35 -14.61
CA ASP A 638 -14.01 -13.10 -15.71
C ASP A 638 -15.33 -12.47 -15.23
N PHE A 639 -15.70 -12.66 -13.95
CA PHE A 639 -16.87 -12.05 -13.33
C PHE A 639 -16.63 -10.61 -12.88
N ILE A 640 -15.53 -10.39 -12.17
CA ILE A 640 -15.18 -9.10 -11.56
C ILE A 640 -14.70 -8.12 -12.63
N GLY A 641 -13.98 -8.62 -13.63
CA GLY A 641 -13.31 -7.80 -14.64
C GLY A 641 -11.83 -7.59 -14.35
N GLU A 642 -11.24 -6.67 -15.10
CA GLU A 642 -9.82 -6.33 -14.97
C GLU A 642 -9.54 -5.53 -13.70
N PRO A 643 -8.34 -5.64 -13.10
CA PRO A 643 -7.97 -4.82 -11.95
C PRO A 643 -7.86 -3.33 -12.30
N HIS A 644 -8.57 -2.50 -11.55
CA HIS A 644 -8.55 -1.03 -11.64
C HIS A 644 -7.66 -0.40 -10.56
N ASN A 645 -6.50 -1.00 -10.31
CA ASN A 645 -5.53 -0.51 -9.33
C ASN A 645 -4.11 -0.63 -9.90
N TYR A 646 -3.15 0.12 -9.35
CA TYR A 646 -1.75 -0.05 -9.70
C TYR A 646 -1.29 -1.46 -9.35
N GLY A 647 -0.82 -2.19 -10.38
CA GLY A 647 -0.23 -3.52 -10.20
C GLY A 647 1.00 -3.48 -9.30
N PRO A 648 1.47 -4.66 -8.82
CA PRO A 648 2.62 -4.76 -7.94
C PRO A 648 3.84 -4.03 -8.49
N THR A 649 4.51 -3.25 -7.64
CA THR A 649 5.76 -2.56 -8.00
C THR A 649 6.86 -3.58 -8.34
N LYS A 650 7.94 -3.17 -9.00
CA LYS A 650 9.07 -4.07 -9.30
C LYS A 650 9.68 -4.68 -8.04
N GLU A 651 9.82 -3.86 -7.00
CA GLU A 651 10.33 -4.29 -5.69
C GLU A 651 9.37 -5.27 -5.00
N GLU A 652 8.06 -5.01 -5.05
CA GLU A 652 7.07 -5.95 -4.52
C GLU A 652 7.03 -7.26 -5.31
N LEU A 653 7.20 -7.20 -6.64
CA LEU A 653 7.30 -8.39 -7.47
C LEU A 653 8.54 -9.22 -7.11
N GLU A 654 9.66 -8.56 -6.83
CA GLU A 654 10.89 -9.21 -6.38
C GLU A 654 10.72 -9.80 -4.96
N PHE A 655 10.12 -9.04 -4.04
CA PHE A 655 9.81 -9.51 -2.69
C PHE A 655 8.85 -10.71 -2.71
N ILE A 656 7.77 -10.65 -3.50
CA ILE A 656 6.82 -11.76 -3.66
C ILE A 656 7.51 -12.99 -4.22
N LYS A 657 8.39 -12.83 -5.23
CA LYS A 657 9.18 -13.95 -5.77
C LYS A 657 10.11 -14.55 -4.72
N MET A 658 10.83 -13.70 -3.99
CA MET A 658 11.75 -14.13 -2.93
C MET A 658 11.01 -14.89 -1.81
N GLU A 659 9.84 -14.40 -1.42
CA GLU A 659 9.00 -15.03 -0.40
C GLU A 659 8.38 -16.36 -0.89
N GLU A 660 7.98 -16.45 -2.16
CA GLU A 660 7.53 -17.71 -2.76
C GLU A 660 8.67 -18.73 -2.88
N GLU A 661 9.88 -18.29 -3.18
CA GLU A 661 11.08 -19.14 -3.18
C GLU A 661 11.41 -19.62 -1.76
N ARG A 662 11.36 -18.73 -0.77
CA ARG A 662 11.57 -19.07 0.65
C ARG A 662 10.57 -20.11 1.12
N ARG A 663 9.27 -19.92 0.83
CA ARG A 663 8.23 -20.89 1.22
C ARG A 663 8.42 -22.25 0.55
N LYS A 664 8.83 -22.28 -0.73
CA LYS A 664 9.17 -23.54 -1.42
C LYS A 664 10.36 -24.24 -0.78
N GLN A 665 11.38 -23.49 -0.37
CA GLN A 665 12.54 -24.05 0.34
C GLN A 665 12.14 -24.64 1.70
N GLU A 666 11.33 -23.91 2.47
CA GLU A 666 10.81 -24.39 3.76
C GLU A 666 9.98 -25.67 3.59
N GLU A 667 9.06 -25.70 2.61
CA GLU A 667 8.26 -26.89 2.28
C GLU A 667 9.16 -28.09 1.86
N GLU A 668 10.22 -27.84 1.08
CA GLU A 668 11.16 -28.88 0.64
C GLU A 668 12.03 -29.41 1.80
N GLU A 669 12.49 -28.53 2.69
CA GLU A 669 13.23 -28.90 3.90
C GLU A 669 12.36 -29.70 4.87
N GLU A 670 11.10 -29.31 5.05
CA GLU A 670 10.16 -30.03 5.90
C GLU A 670 9.89 -31.43 5.34
N LEU A 671 9.71 -31.56 4.02
CA LEU A 671 9.51 -32.86 3.37
C LEU A 671 10.74 -33.78 3.53
N LYS A 672 11.96 -33.23 3.37
CA LYS A 672 13.23 -33.96 3.61
C LYS A 672 13.36 -34.38 5.07
N SER A 673 12.99 -33.51 6.01
CA SER A 673 12.99 -33.81 7.44
C SER A 673 12.03 -34.95 7.76
N GLN A 674 10.80 -34.90 7.24
CA GLN A 674 9.81 -35.96 7.41
C GLN A 674 10.28 -37.29 6.81
N GLU A 675 10.85 -37.27 5.60
CA GLU A 675 11.38 -38.48 4.95
C GLU A 675 12.57 -39.08 5.71
N SER A 676 13.48 -38.24 6.22
CA SER A 676 14.62 -38.68 7.05
C SER A 676 14.18 -39.32 8.37
N LYS A 677 13.16 -38.75 9.03
CA LYS A 677 12.56 -39.33 10.23
C LYS A 677 11.88 -40.67 9.93
N ARG A 678 11.19 -40.77 8.79
CA ARG A 678 10.55 -42.01 8.36
C ARG A 678 11.59 -43.12 8.12
N LEU A 679 12.69 -42.80 7.45
CA LEU A 679 13.81 -43.71 7.22
C LEU A 679 14.48 -44.14 8.53
N GLN A 680 14.69 -43.22 9.48
CA GLN A 680 15.24 -43.55 10.79
C GLN A 680 14.32 -44.49 11.59
N LEU A 681 13.01 -44.25 11.55
CA LEU A 681 12.04 -45.13 12.22
C LEU A 681 12.06 -46.54 11.61
N GLU A 682 12.08 -46.64 10.28
CA GLU A 682 12.14 -47.91 9.56
C GLU A 682 13.45 -48.67 9.83
N GLN A 683 14.57 -47.95 10.00
CA GLN A 683 15.84 -48.54 10.42
C GLN A 683 15.78 -49.10 11.84
N LEU A 684 15.24 -48.33 12.80
CA LEU A 684 15.08 -48.78 14.19
C LEU A 684 14.18 -50.03 14.28
N GLU A 685 13.05 -50.03 13.58
CA GLU A 685 12.15 -51.19 13.55
C GLU A 685 12.82 -52.43 12.95
N ARG A 686 13.71 -52.24 11.96
CA ARG A 686 14.49 -53.32 11.36
C ARG A 686 15.52 -53.87 12.35
N GLU A 687 16.25 -53.01 13.05
CA GLU A 687 17.22 -53.40 14.08
C GLU A 687 16.54 -54.17 15.22
N GLU A 688 15.37 -53.71 15.69
CA GLU A 688 14.60 -54.43 16.71
C GLU A 688 14.16 -55.83 16.24
N ARG A 689 13.69 -55.96 14.99
CA ARG A 689 13.31 -57.26 14.41
C ARG A 689 14.50 -58.21 14.29
N GLU A 690 15.66 -57.70 13.87
CA GLU A 690 16.90 -58.48 13.77
C GLU A 690 17.36 -58.94 15.16
N GLU A 691 17.27 -58.09 16.18
CA GLU A 691 17.60 -58.43 17.57
C GLU A 691 16.65 -59.48 18.16
N ILE A 692 15.35 -59.35 17.96
CA ILE A 692 14.36 -60.36 18.37
C ILE A 692 14.68 -61.70 17.70
N THR A 693 14.96 -61.71 16.40
CA THR A 693 15.30 -62.93 15.64
C THR A 693 16.58 -63.56 16.18
N ARG A 694 17.58 -62.76 16.56
CA ARG A 694 18.83 -63.24 17.17
C ARG A 694 18.57 -63.91 18.52
N LEU A 695 17.84 -63.23 19.41
CA LEU A 695 17.51 -63.75 20.75
C LEU A 695 16.68 -65.04 20.69
N ASP A 696 15.73 -65.12 19.77
CA ASP A 696 14.93 -66.33 19.55
C ASP A 696 15.79 -67.47 18.97
N GLY A 697 16.75 -67.15 18.10
CA GLY A 697 17.75 -68.10 17.61
C GLY A 697 18.63 -68.68 18.73
N GLU A 698 19.11 -67.83 19.64
CA GLU A 698 19.89 -68.26 20.82
C GLU A 698 19.07 -69.14 21.76
N ARG A 699 17.81 -68.75 22.04
CA ARG A 699 16.87 -69.56 22.84
C ARG A 699 16.64 -70.94 22.21
N LEU A 700 16.45 -71.00 20.89
CA LEU A 700 16.25 -72.26 20.18
C LEU A 700 17.48 -73.17 20.28
N GLN A 701 18.69 -72.62 20.15
CA GLN A 701 19.92 -73.40 20.31
C GLN A 701 20.06 -73.98 21.72
N GLU A 702 19.71 -73.20 22.75
CA GLU A 702 19.75 -73.66 24.13
C GLU A 702 18.73 -74.78 24.38
N ILE A 703 17.51 -74.66 23.84
CA ILE A 703 16.50 -75.72 23.91
C ILE A 703 17.01 -77.01 23.24
N LEU A 704 17.58 -76.90 22.02
CA LEU A 704 18.15 -78.05 21.31
C LEU A 704 19.30 -78.71 22.07
N ARG A 705 20.14 -77.92 22.75
CA ARG A 705 21.21 -78.43 23.60
C ARG A 705 20.64 -79.25 24.76
N GLN A 706 19.66 -78.70 25.47
CA GLN A 706 18.98 -79.38 26.58
C GLN A 706 18.27 -80.66 26.13
N GLU A 707 17.62 -80.64 24.97
CA GLU A 707 16.96 -81.82 24.40
C GLU A 707 17.98 -82.92 24.07
N ARG A 708 19.13 -82.54 23.49
CA ARG A 708 20.23 -83.46 23.19
C ARG A 708 20.82 -84.09 24.45
N GLU A 709 21.06 -83.29 25.49
CA GLU A 709 21.53 -83.76 26.79
C GLU A 709 20.51 -84.74 27.41
N MET A 710 19.21 -84.42 27.37
CA MET A 710 18.16 -85.34 27.82
C MET A 710 18.11 -86.64 27.02
N LEU A 711 18.28 -86.59 25.70
CA LEU A 711 18.33 -87.78 24.85
C LEU A 711 19.55 -88.66 25.15
N GLU A 712 20.70 -88.05 25.46
CA GLU A 712 21.89 -88.77 25.90
C GLU A 712 21.66 -89.49 27.24
N VAL A 713 21.03 -88.83 28.21
CA VAL A 713 20.66 -89.44 29.49
C VAL A 713 19.66 -90.58 29.29
N LYS A 714 18.61 -90.37 28.48
CA LYS A 714 17.59 -91.40 28.19
C LYS A 714 18.16 -92.60 27.43
N SER A 715 19.17 -92.38 26.58
CA SER A 715 19.83 -93.45 25.83
C SER A 715 20.95 -94.15 26.60
N ALA A 716 21.39 -93.61 27.75
CA ALA A 716 22.46 -94.19 28.57
C ALA A 716 22.17 -95.61 29.07
N PRO A 717 20.97 -95.95 29.60
CA PRO A 717 20.68 -97.32 30.06
C PRO A 717 20.77 -98.36 28.95
N LEU A 718 20.22 -98.04 27.76
CA LEU A 718 20.27 -98.93 26.59
C LEU A 718 21.72 -99.09 26.09
N ARG A 719 22.49 -98.01 26.04
CA ARG A 719 23.89 -98.04 25.62
C ARG A 719 24.76 -98.82 26.60
N ASN A 720 24.54 -98.66 27.91
CA ASN A 720 25.23 -99.44 28.94
C ASN A 720 24.89 -100.92 28.83
N TYR A 721 23.61 -101.27 28.64
CA TYR A 721 23.21 -102.65 28.41
C TYR A 721 23.89 -103.26 27.17
N LEU A 722 23.91 -102.52 26.05
CA LEU A 722 24.61 -102.95 24.83
C LEU A 722 26.11 -103.15 25.09
N MET A 723 26.78 -102.20 25.76
CA MET A 723 28.23 -102.25 26.02
C MET A 723 28.64 -103.31 27.03
N GLU A 724 27.82 -103.59 28.05
CA GLU A 724 28.15 -104.54 29.12
C GLU A 724 27.73 -105.98 28.81
N GLN A 725 26.57 -106.19 28.19
CA GLN A 725 25.97 -107.52 28.03
C GLN A 725 26.08 -108.05 26.59
N VAL A 726 25.83 -107.19 25.61
CA VAL A 726 25.73 -107.61 24.19
C VAL A 726 27.08 -107.57 23.49
N ILE A 727 27.81 -106.46 23.60
CA ILE A 727 29.09 -106.24 22.90
C ILE A 727 30.17 -107.25 23.32
N PRO A 728 30.39 -107.59 24.62
CA PRO A 728 31.43 -108.55 24.99
C PRO A 728 31.13 -109.96 24.49
N THR A 729 29.86 -110.36 24.51
CA THR A 729 29.37 -111.65 24.00
C THR A 729 29.52 -111.70 22.47
N LEU A 730 29.05 -110.68 21.76
CA LEU A 730 29.18 -110.56 20.31
C LEU A 730 30.65 -110.52 19.86
N THR A 731 31.51 -109.80 20.59
CA THR A 731 32.94 -109.70 20.29
C THR A 731 33.63 -111.05 20.46
N LYS A 732 33.31 -111.81 21.53
CA LYS A 732 33.83 -113.18 21.72
C LYS A 732 33.37 -114.12 20.60
N GLY A 733 32.09 -114.08 20.23
CA GLY A 733 31.56 -114.88 19.13
C GLY A 733 32.21 -114.54 17.78
N LEU A 734 32.40 -113.25 17.50
CA LEU A 734 33.10 -112.79 16.29
C LEU A 734 34.57 -113.20 16.27
N ILE A 735 35.26 -113.17 17.41
CA ILE A 735 36.64 -113.66 17.53
C ILE A 735 36.69 -115.16 17.26
N GLU A 736 35.74 -115.93 17.79
CA GLU A 736 35.68 -117.39 17.62
C GLU A 736 35.36 -117.80 16.17
N VAL A 737 34.46 -117.08 15.50
CA VAL A 737 34.20 -117.21 14.06
C VAL A 737 35.45 -116.90 13.25
N CYS A 738 36.19 -115.85 13.60
CA CYS A 738 37.46 -115.49 12.95
C CYS A 738 38.54 -116.57 13.11
N GLN A 739 38.55 -117.29 14.25
CA GLN A 739 39.52 -118.36 14.55
C GLN A 739 39.19 -119.68 13.85
N LEU A 740 37.91 -120.09 13.85
CA LEU A 740 37.47 -121.38 13.31
C LEU A 740 37.19 -121.36 11.81
N ARG A 741 36.90 -120.18 11.23
CA ARG A 741 36.54 -119.98 9.81
C ARG A 741 35.55 -121.04 9.27
N PRO A 742 34.35 -121.15 9.86
CA PRO A 742 33.31 -122.05 9.37
C PRO A 742 32.84 -121.66 7.95
N GLU A 743 32.27 -122.62 7.20
CA GLU A 743 31.76 -122.37 5.83
C GLU A 743 30.65 -121.32 5.80
N ASP A 744 29.80 -121.27 6.83
CA ASP A 744 28.84 -120.18 7.04
C ASP A 744 29.11 -119.43 8.37
N PRO A 745 29.78 -118.28 8.31
CA PRO A 745 30.13 -117.51 9.50
C PRO A 745 28.92 -116.80 10.15
N VAL A 746 27.83 -116.56 9.40
CA VAL A 746 26.64 -115.88 9.94
C VAL A 746 25.82 -116.86 10.75
N ASP A 747 25.57 -118.04 10.20
CA ASP A 747 24.76 -119.07 10.87
C ASP A 747 25.49 -119.61 12.11
N TYR A 748 26.81 -119.81 12.02
CA TYR A 748 27.63 -120.20 13.17
C TYR A 748 27.62 -119.15 14.28
N LEU A 749 27.74 -117.86 13.94
CA LEU A 749 27.68 -116.78 14.94
C LEU A 749 26.31 -116.74 15.61
N ALA A 750 25.22 -116.93 14.85
CA ALA A 750 23.87 -116.97 15.41
C ALA A 750 23.71 -118.12 16.41
N GLU A 751 24.09 -119.35 16.05
CA GLU A 751 24.07 -120.49 16.98
C GLU A 751 24.92 -120.25 18.23
N TRP A 752 26.11 -119.68 18.05
CA TRP A 752 27.03 -119.38 19.13
C TRP A 752 26.44 -118.35 20.11
N LEU A 753 25.79 -117.31 19.58
CA LEU A 753 25.11 -116.29 20.38
C LEU A 753 23.88 -116.85 21.11
N PHE A 754 23.12 -117.75 20.47
CA PHE A 754 22.01 -118.44 21.14
C PHE A 754 22.48 -119.30 22.31
N LYS A 755 23.63 -119.98 22.17
CA LYS A 755 24.23 -120.79 23.25
C LYS A 755 24.77 -119.94 24.40
N ASN A 756 25.36 -118.78 24.10
CA ASN A 756 26.02 -117.91 25.08
C ASN A 756 25.19 -116.68 25.48
N ASN A 757 23.85 -116.76 25.39
CA ASN A 757 22.97 -115.65 25.69
C ASN A 757 23.02 -115.27 27.19
N PRO A 758 23.39 -114.03 27.56
CA PRO A 758 23.49 -113.59 28.96
C PRO A 758 22.16 -113.62 29.73
N ALA A 759 21.00 -113.71 29.06
CA ALA A 759 19.69 -113.87 29.71
C ALA A 759 19.41 -115.30 30.21
N ASN A 760 20.11 -116.32 29.69
CA ASN A 760 19.89 -117.72 30.07
C ASN A 760 20.63 -118.13 31.36
N SER A 761 21.54 -117.30 31.88
CA SER A 761 22.29 -117.55 33.11
C SER A 761 21.63 -117.01 34.40
N SER A 762 20.49 -116.33 34.30
CA SER A 762 19.79 -115.71 35.44
C SER A 762 18.57 -116.52 35.94
N ASN A 763 18.38 -117.74 35.45
CA ASN A 763 17.24 -118.61 35.74
C ASN A 763 17.68 -120.04 36.14
N GLU A 764 18.78 -120.15 36.89
CA GLU A 764 19.15 -121.32 37.70
C GLU A 764 19.41 -120.92 39.15
#